data_AF-A0A3S9NYN8-F1
#
_entry.id   AF-A0A3S9NYN8-F1
#
_cell.length_a   1.000
_cell.length_b   1.000
_cell.length_c   1.000
_cell.angle_alpha   90.00
_cell.angle_beta   90.00
_cell.angle_gamma   90.00
#
_symmetry.space_group_name_H-M   'P 1'
#
loop_
_entity.id
_entity.type
_entity.pdbx_description
1 polymer ?
#
loop_
_entity_poly.entity_id
_entity_poly.type
_entity_poly.pdbx_seq_one_letter_code
_entity_poly.pdbx_strand_id
1 'polypeptide(L)'
;MKHTLLILITYLFCLSNSYAQNIGFVPSTSIVVENGNQQINNAWSGGLNAVQLFNIDLNLNGTQDLVIFDRSTRKIYTYLWNVTSKDWLYTPQYEEIFPSDIRFWIQIQDINGSGKKDLIIGREDGIYLHTNSSESQLSFNKTPVQLQTTTFSGATTPLVCSLLDTPAFSDVNGDGLLDFLTFVPGLGGTIEYHQNTGGNSDAPSYTKKSNNWGNFQECGDCATYVFGDEICGSNGRIMHLGSAISFEDINGSGLKDLLIGEMNCSNLVALPNKGTESTALFDESISDFPSSHPVNFPLFPASFFVDVNNNGQNDMVVGANLTSNEGDLTNFSNSIWLYKNTGTTAVPEWTFIQENFLQSTSIDLGERSKPFAYDVNKDGLDDLLVGYRGTFNSANEMEGGGIAYFQNIGNTTTPKFKLIDLDYYSISKWGMIDINPQIVDLTGNGVEDLVISARTPNSNKAGIYLFSASGVSFDTSNPTLFFEHRPEENTYLYDIDDDGKVDILLGTFGGELQYYKQTGTLDFVLEDNEFKGINDNLLRKYPSAFITDFDKDGTLDLLVWDDSGTPRVWRDFKNDNSTYQSKAFYNKESDMFTDRTYGNKLSSTVVNDFLITGSEGGGLYLATIGIHEAPTTIEDNITSSNLDIKVYPNPTFSDFTIANNSKSTLQVNILSINGNLILENSLTPNSNLKVSTQKWVKGIYILQFTDVYKSTLTTKKVLVK
;
A
#
# COMPACT_ATOMS: atom_id res chain seq x y z
N MET A 1 -36.11 31.11 49.07
CA MET A 1 -34.73 30.69 48.76
C MET A 1 -34.50 29.18 48.97
N LYS A 2 -35.38 28.29 48.50
CA LYS A 2 -35.15 26.82 48.54
C LYS A 2 -35.59 26.08 47.27
N HIS A 3 -36.13 26.78 46.27
CA HIS A 3 -36.52 26.18 44.98
C HIS A 3 -35.71 26.69 43.79
N THR A 4 -34.96 27.79 43.96
CA THR A 4 -34.04 28.30 42.93
C THR A 4 -32.67 27.63 42.94
N LEU A 5 -32.28 26.98 44.06
CA LEU A 5 -30.98 26.29 44.16
C LEU A 5 -31.04 24.85 43.60
N LEU A 6 -32.22 24.25 43.52
CA LEU A 6 -32.37 22.88 42.99
C LEU A 6 -32.30 22.85 41.46
N ILE A 7 -32.74 23.91 40.77
CA ILE A 7 -32.67 24.01 39.30
C ILE A 7 -31.23 24.29 38.83
N LEU A 8 -30.41 24.94 39.65
CA LEU A 8 -28.99 25.19 39.33
C LEU A 8 -28.11 23.93 39.52
N ILE A 9 -28.53 22.98 40.36
CA ILE A 9 -27.79 21.73 40.59
C ILE A 9 -28.18 20.66 39.55
N THR A 10 -29.40 20.69 38.99
CA THR A 10 -29.77 19.80 37.87
C THR A 10 -29.15 20.24 36.54
N TYR A 11 -28.81 21.52 36.37
CA TYR A 11 -28.05 21.99 35.20
C TYR A 11 -26.53 21.73 35.29
N LEU A 12 -25.98 21.50 36.49
CA LEU A 12 -24.57 21.11 36.67
C LEU A 12 -24.32 19.59 36.53
N PHE A 13 -25.36 18.78 36.37
CA PHE A 13 -25.25 17.33 36.15
C PHE A 13 -25.47 16.89 34.70
N CYS A 14 -25.66 17.82 33.76
CA CYS A 14 -25.31 17.59 32.35
C CYS A 14 -23.80 17.80 32.18
N LEU A 15 -23.00 16.96 32.86
CA LEU A 15 -21.65 16.71 32.39
C LEU A 15 -21.82 16.05 31.02
N SER A 16 -21.61 16.82 29.97
CA SER A 16 -21.31 16.32 28.65
C SER A 16 -20.30 15.20 28.82
N ASN A 17 -20.71 13.96 28.53
CA ASN A 17 -19.75 12.96 28.14
C ASN A 17 -19.20 13.49 26.80
N SER A 18 -18.12 14.25 26.87
CA SER A 18 -17.35 14.64 25.70
C SER A 18 -16.67 13.37 25.24
N TYR A 19 -17.36 12.58 24.42
CA TYR A 19 -16.74 11.51 23.66
C TYR A 19 -15.86 12.20 22.62
N ALA A 20 -14.58 11.83 22.55
CA ALA A 20 -13.71 12.31 21.49
C ALA A 20 -14.23 11.74 20.17
N GLN A 21 -14.94 12.57 19.42
CA GLN A 21 -15.35 12.32 18.04
C GLN A 21 -14.14 12.53 17.15
N ASN A 22 -13.91 11.61 16.22
CA ASN A 22 -12.78 11.60 15.30
C ASN A 22 -13.29 11.58 13.86
N ILE A 23 -12.51 12.16 12.94
CA ILE A 23 -12.80 12.14 11.51
C ILE A 23 -12.44 10.75 10.97
N GLY A 24 -13.39 10.08 10.32
CA GLY A 24 -13.23 8.77 9.71
C GLY A 24 -13.39 8.83 8.20
N PHE A 25 -12.42 8.27 7.50
CA PHE A 25 -12.46 8.02 6.07
C PHE A 25 -12.80 6.55 5.83
N VAL A 26 -13.93 6.31 5.17
CA VAL A 26 -14.40 4.96 4.86
C VAL A 26 -14.24 4.71 3.36
N PRO A 27 -13.39 3.78 2.92
CA PRO A 27 -13.21 3.47 1.51
C PRO A 27 -14.54 3.22 0.80
N SER A 28 -14.65 3.74 -0.42
CA SER A 28 -15.84 3.66 -1.24
C SER A 28 -15.48 3.52 -2.72
N THR A 29 -16.44 3.04 -3.51
CA THR A 29 -16.39 3.01 -4.98
C THR A 29 -17.67 3.61 -5.58
N SER A 30 -18.44 4.34 -4.78
CA SER A 30 -19.84 4.70 -5.07
C SER A 30 -20.06 5.77 -6.14
N ILE A 31 -19.06 6.60 -6.44
CA ILE A 31 -19.20 7.63 -7.48
C ILE A 31 -19.07 6.97 -8.86
N VAL A 32 -20.02 7.21 -9.74
CA VAL A 32 -19.92 6.71 -11.12
C VAL A 32 -19.00 7.62 -11.94
N VAL A 33 -18.11 7.02 -12.72
CA VAL A 33 -17.26 7.71 -13.69
C VAL A 33 -17.52 7.16 -15.09
N GLU A 34 -17.70 8.06 -16.05
CA GLU A 34 -17.96 7.71 -17.45
C GLU A 34 -16.84 8.18 -18.38
N ASN A 35 -16.48 7.36 -19.35
CA ASN A 35 -15.72 7.77 -20.54
C ASN A 35 -16.63 7.63 -21.76
N GLY A 36 -16.99 8.76 -22.37
CA GLY A 36 -18.01 8.79 -23.42
C GLY A 36 -19.38 8.35 -22.89
N ASN A 37 -19.83 7.17 -23.32
CA ASN A 37 -21.10 6.55 -22.88
C ASN A 37 -20.88 5.26 -22.08
N GLN A 38 -19.63 4.93 -21.71
CA GLN A 38 -19.27 3.73 -20.97
C GLN A 38 -18.86 4.09 -19.54
N GLN A 39 -19.30 3.30 -18.57
CA GLN A 39 -18.86 3.42 -17.19
C GLN A 39 -17.48 2.77 -17.02
N ILE A 40 -16.63 3.41 -16.21
CA ILE A 40 -15.35 2.86 -15.75
C ILE A 40 -15.62 2.10 -14.44
N ASN A 41 -15.73 0.77 -14.52
CA ASN A 41 -16.23 -0.06 -13.41
C ASN A 41 -15.37 0.00 -12.14
N ASN A 42 -14.04 0.10 -12.29
CA ASN A 42 -13.07 0.14 -11.21
C ASN A 42 -12.38 1.51 -11.10
N ALA A 43 -13.12 2.59 -11.40
CA ALA A 43 -12.61 3.96 -11.46
C ALA A 43 -11.77 4.35 -10.23
N TRP A 44 -12.17 3.88 -9.05
CA TRP A 44 -11.60 4.25 -7.76
C TRP A 44 -10.62 3.21 -7.18
N SER A 45 -10.00 2.40 -8.04
CA SER A 45 -9.06 1.36 -7.61
C SER A 45 -7.66 1.86 -7.28
N GLY A 46 -7.32 3.12 -7.64
CA GLY A 46 -6.06 3.75 -7.29
C GLY A 46 -4.87 3.49 -8.21
N GLY A 47 -5.11 2.81 -9.34
CA GLY A 47 -4.11 2.55 -10.39
C GLY A 47 -3.10 1.46 -10.02
N LEU A 48 -2.44 0.90 -11.04
CA LEU A 48 -1.56 -0.26 -10.90
C LEU A 48 -0.30 -0.09 -11.76
N ASN A 49 0.87 -0.28 -11.17
CA ASN A 49 2.17 -0.08 -11.80
C ASN A 49 2.99 -1.37 -11.88
N ALA A 50 3.59 -1.78 -10.76
CA ALA A 50 4.60 -2.84 -10.72
C ALA A 50 4.05 -4.06 -9.97
N VAL A 51 3.18 -4.80 -10.65
CA VAL A 51 2.27 -5.76 -10.04
C VAL A 51 2.84 -7.17 -9.87
N GLN A 52 2.44 -7.84 -8.79
CA GLN A 52 2.53 -9.29 -8.58
C GLN A 52 1.12 -9.83 -8.39
N LEU A 53 0.71 -10.83 -9.19
CA LEU A 53 -0.68 -11.29 -9.23
C LEU A 53 -0.83 -12.71 -8.68
N PHE A 54 -1.88 -12.93 -7.91
CA PHE A 54 -2.21 -14.22 -7.32
C PHE A 54 -3.71 -14.48 -7.33
N ASN A 55 -4.10 -15.73 -7.56
CA ASN A 55 -5.46 -16.17 -7.29
C ASN A 55 -5.64 -16.61 -5.83
N ILE A 56 -6.72 -16.21 -5.19
CA ILE A 56 -7.19 -16.75 -3.89
C ILE A 56 -8.69 -16.50 -3.76
N ASP A 57 -9.42 -17.38 -3.08
CA ASP A 57 -10.84 -17.16 -2.79
C ASP A 57 -10.98 -16.20 -1.60
N LEU A 58 -11.31 -14.93 -1.86
CA LEU A 58 -11.35 -13.87 -0.85
C LEU A 58 -12.59 -13.99 0.04
N ASN A 59 -13.71 -14.43 -0.54
CA ASN A 59 -15.01 -14.49 0.12
C ASN A 59 -15.45 -15.92 0.50
N LEU A 60 -14.58 -16.91 0.28
CA LEU A 60 -14.77 -18.33 0.59
C LEU A 60 -15.99 -18.96 -0.11
N ASN A 61 -16.30 -18.53 -1.33
CA ASN A 61 -17.45 -19.03 -2.11
C ASN A 61 -17.11 -20.16 -3.10
N GLY A 62 -15.84 -20.55 -3.20
CA GLY A 62 -15.30 -21.57 -4.11
C GLY A 62 -14.80 -21.03 -5.46
N THR A 63 -14.95 -19.73 -5.74
CA THR A 63 -14.46 -19.05 -6.94
C THR A 63 -13.10 -18.43 -6.65
N GLN A 64 -12.19 -18.43 -7.63
CA GLN A 64 -10.91 -17.76 -7.43
C GLN A 64 -11.06 -16.26 -7.69
N ASP A 65 -10.64 -15.46 -6.71
CA ASP A 65 -10.54 -14.01 -6.82
C ASP A 65 -9.08 -13.60 -7.13
N LEU A 66 -8.83 -12.31 -7.33
CA LEU A 66 -7.49 -11.78 -7.55
C LEU A 66 -6.99 -10.95 -6.36
N VAL A 67 -5.73 -11.20 -5.99
CA VAL A 67 -4.92 -10.36 -5.12
C VAL A 67 -3.73 -9.87 -5.91
N ILE A 68 -3.46 -8.57 -5.81
CA ILE A 68 -2.35 -7.92 -6.50
C ILE A 68 -1.51 -7.17 -5.47
N PHE A 69 -0.21 -7.41 -5.45
CA PHE A 69 0.74 -6.56 -4.73
C PHE A 69 1.47 -5.67 -5.72
N ASP A 70 1.33 -4.35 -5.56
CA ASP A 70 2.11 -3.39 -6.34
C ASP A 70 3.35 -2.98 -5.55
N ARG A 71 4.52 -3.28 -6.10
CA ARG A 71 5.82 -3.02 -5.48
C ARG A 71 6.17 -1.54 -5.43
N SER A 72 5.66 -0.74 -6.36
CA SER A 72 5.93 0.70 -6.44
C SER A 72 5.14 1.47 -5.39
N THR A 73 3.88 1.07 -5.16
CA THR A 73 3.00 1.68 -4.16
C THR A 73 3.08 1.01 -2.80
N ARG A 74 3.66 -0.20 -2.71
CA ARG A 74 3.67 -1.09 -1.52
C ARG A 74 2.26 -1.38 -1.01
N LYS A 75 1.33 -1.62 -1.93
CA LYS A 75 -0.08 -1.80 -1.62
C LYS A 75 -0.64 -3.11 -2.16
N ILE A 76 -1.53 -3.71 -1.39
CA ILE A 76 -2.39 -4.82 -1.82
C ILE A 76 -3.69 -4.29 -2.43
N TYR A 77 -4.11 -4.89 -3.53
CA TYR A 77 -5.39 -4.67 -4.19
C TYR A 77 -6.13 -5.99 -4.29
N THR A 78 -7.44 -5.95 -4.09
CA THR A 78 -8.30 -7.13 -4.06
C THR A 78 -9.45 -6.97 -5.04
N TYR A 79 -9.66 -7.97 -5.90
CA TYR A 79 -10.73 -7.97 -6.90
C TYR A 79 -11.53 -9.26 -6.82
N LEU A 80 -12.85 -9.16 -6.65
CA LEU A 80 -13.74 -10.31 -6.75
C LEU A 80 -14.08 -10.62 -8.20
N TRP A 81 -14.19 -11.91 -8.54
CA TRP A 81 -14.74 -12.33 -9.82
C TRP A 81 -16.26 -12.21 -9.84
N ASN A 82 -16.80 -11.48 -10.81
CA ASN A 82 -18.23 -11.44 -11.04
C ASN A 82 -18.65 -12.50 -12.06
N VAL A 83 -19.26 -13.57 -11.57
CA VAL A 83 -19.74 -14.69 -12.40
C VAL A 83 -20.78 -14.30 -13.45
N THR A 84 -21.51 -13.19 -13.26
CA THR A 84 -22.59 -12.76 -14.16
C THR A 84 -22.06 -11.96 -15.33
N SER A 85 -21.27 -10.91 -15.04
CA SER A 85 -20.67 -10.04 -16.06
C SER A 85 -19.34 -10.56 -16.61
N LYS A 86 -18.73 -11.55 -15.95
CA LYS A 86 -17.41 -12.11 -16.29
C LYS A 86 -16.30 -11.05 -16.27
N ASP A 87 -16.32 -10.21 -15.24
CA ASP A 87 -15.36 -9.16 -15.01
C ASP A 87 -14.88 -9.13 -13.56
N TRP A 88 -13.81 -8.37 -13.34
CA TRP A 88 -13.16 -8.19 -12.04
C TRP A 88 -13.70 -6.92 -11.39
N LEU A 89 -14.24 -7.03 -10.17
CA LEU A 89 -14.68 -5.88 -9.37
C LEU A 89 -13.70 -5.61 -8.25
N TYR A 90 -13.20 -4.37 -8.19
CA TYR A 90 -12.36 -3.90 -7.09
C TYR A 90 -13.13 -3.92 -5.77
N THR A 91 -12.53 -4.48 -4.73
CA THR A 91 -13.15 -4.73 -3.41
C THR A 91 -12.21 -4.36 -2.26
N PRO A 92 -12.04 -3.06 -1.97
CA PRO A 92 -11.05 -2.58 -1.01
C PRO A 92 -11.23 -3.12 0.42
N GLN A 93 -12.43 -3.60 0.78
CA GLN A 93 -12.70 -4.14 2.11
C GLN A 93 -11.84 -5.36 2.47
N TYR A 94 -11.38 -6.16 1.49
CA TYR A 94 -10.54 -7.33 1.74
C TYR A 94 -9.05 -6.99 1.94
N GLU A 95 -8.61 -5.77 1.61
CA GLU A 95 -7.19 -5.38 1.70
C GLU A 95 -6.66 -5.39 3.14
N GLU A 96 -7.51 -5.11 4.13
CA GLU A 96 -7.14 -5.10 5.56
C GLU A 96 -6.84 -6.49 6.15
N ILE A 97 -7.13 -7.56 5.41
CA ILE A 97 -6.76 -8.92 5.79
C ILE A 97 -5.24 -9.11 5.69
N PHE A 98 -4.59 -8.34 4.81
CA PHE A 98 -3.15 -8.42 4.57
C PHE A 98 -2.38 -7.47 5.48
N PRO A 99 -1.16 -7.82 5.90
CA PRO A 99 -0.29 -6.91 6.64
C PRO A 99 -0.02 -5.61 5.86
N SER A 100 -0.04 -4.47 6.53
CA SER A 100 0.23 -3.16 5.91
C SER A 100 1.73 -2.87 5.73
N ASP A 101 2.61 -3.72 6.25
CA ASP A 101 4.07 -3.54 6.25
C ASP A 101 4.80 -4.33 5.14
N ILE A 102 4.09 -4.76 4.08
CA ILE A 102 4.68 -5.48 2.95
C ILE A 102 5.56 -4.53 2.12
N ARG A 103 6.81 -4.94 1.81
CA ARG A 103 7.78 -4.08 1.12
C ARG A 103 8.35 -4.63 -0.19
N PHE A 104 8.71 -5.91 -0.25
CA PHE A 104 9.55 -6.42 -1.35
C PHE A 104 8.77 -7.27 -2.33
N TRP A 105 8.24 -8.40 -1.88
CA TRP A 105 7.46 -9.33 -2.70
C TRP A 105 6.60 -10.20 -1.78
N ILE A 106 5.55 -10.78 -2.36
CA ILE A 106 4.70 -11.78 -1.70
C ILE A 106 4.58 -13.03 -2.55
N GLN A 107 4.11 -14.12 -1.93
CA GLN A 107 3.62 -15.31 -2.59
C GLN A 107 2.35 -15.78 -1.87
N ILE A 108 1.37 -16.30 -2.63
CA ILE A 108 0.12 -16.83 -2.07
C ILE A 108 -0.09 -18.26 -2.57
N GLN A 109 0.30 -19.24 -1.75
CA GLN A 109 0.35 -20.66 -2.13
C GLN A 109 0.09 -21.57 -0.93
N ASP A 110 -0.44 -22.78 -1.16
CA ASP A 110 -0.63 -23.80 -0.10
C ASP A 110 0.70 -24.51 0.20
N ILE A 111 1.55 -23.85 0.99
CA ILE A 111 2.93 -24.28 1.25
C ILE A 111 3.02 -25.36 2.34
N ASN A 112 2.00 -25.47 3.18
CA ASN A 112 1.90 -26.46 4.26
C ASN A 112 1.02 -27.67 3.91
N GLY A 113 0.39 -27.70 2.73
CA GLY A 113 -0.46 -28.80 2.26
C GLY A 113 -1.80 -28.90 3.00
N SER A 114 -2.30 -27.80 3.55
CA SER A 114 -3.56 -27.75 4.30
C SER A 114 -4.80 -27.68 3.40
N GLY A 115 -4.61 -27.50 2.09
CA GLY A 115 -5.66 -27.18 1.13
C GLY A 115 -6.05 -25.71 1.11
N LYS A 116 -5.38 -24.85 1.89
CA LYS A 116 -5.61 -23.40 1.94
C LYS A 116 -4.34 -22.67 1.56
N LYS A 117 -4.46 -21.66 0.68
CA LYS A 117 -3.32 -20.83 0.29
C LYS A 117 -2.88 -19.95 1.47
N ASP A 118 -1.62 -20.07 1.86
CA ASP A 118 -0.96 -19.23 2.86
C ASP A 118 -0.36 -17.98 2.23
N LEU A 119 -0.08 -16.96 3.04
CA LEU A 119 0.61 -15.74 2.62
C LEU A 119 2.08 -15.80 3.03
N ILE A 120 2.99 -15.60 2.08
CA ILE A 120 4.43 -15.60 2.29
C ILE A 120 4.95 -14.21 1.92
N ILE A 121 5.77 -13.62 2.79
CA ILE A 121 6.31 -12.27 2.61
C ILE A 121 7.82 -12.29 2.73
N GLY A 122 8.52 -11.73 1.74
CA GLY A 122 9.94 -11.41 1.84
C GLY A 122 10.18 -10.16 2.69
N ARG A 123 11.12 -10.23 3.64
CA ARG A 123 11.56 -9.12 4.50
C ARG A 123 13.10 -9.03 4.47
N GLU A 124 13.64 -7.95 5.03
CA GLU A 124 15.08 -7.67 5.07
C GLU A 124 15.91 -8.77 5.72
N ASP A 125 15.33 -9.50 6.68
CA ASP A 125 16.00 -10.49 7.52
C ASP A 125 15.54 -11.93 7.25
N GLY A 126 14.70 -12.16 6.24
CA GLY A 126 14.28 -13.50 5.82
C GLY A 126 12.88 -13.56 5.23
N ILE A 127 12.35 -14.78 5.15
CA ILE A 127 11.05 -15.06 4.55
C ILE A 127 10.08 -15.50 5.64
N TYR A 128 8.88 -14.91 5.65
CA TYR A 128 7.90 -15.09 6.72
C TYR A 128 6.60 -15.69 6.18
N LEU A 129 6.13 -16.74 6.85
CA LEU A 129 4.89 -17.45 6.57
C LEU A 129 3.77 -16.96 7.50
N HIS A 130 2.72 -16.41 6.91
CA HIS A 130 1.44 -16.15 7.54
C HIS A 130 0.45 -17.26 7.15
N THR A 131 0.31 -18.24 8.04
CA THR A 131 -0.58 -19.39 7.82
C THR A 131 -2.02 -18.94 7.68
N ASN A 132 -2.73 -19.51 6.71
CA ASN A 132 -4.15 -19.29 6.50
C ASN A 132 -4.98 -19.91 7.64
N SER A 133 -5.62 -19.04 8.42
CA SER A 133 -6.46 -19.39 9.57
C SER A 133 -7.95 -19.21 9.27
N SER A 134 -8.35 -19.22 8.00
CA SER A 134 -9.72 -18.92 7.59
C SER A 134 -10.74 -19.92 8.12
N GLU A 135 -11.85 -19.41 8.63
CA GLU A 135 -13.03 -20.21 9.01
C GLU A 135 -14.24 -19.79 8.17
N SER A 136 -14.86 -18.65 8.51
CA SER A 136 -15.99 -18.07 7.78
C SER A 136 -15.60 -16.87 6.91
N GLN A 137 -14.38 -16.36 7.08
CA GLN A 137 -13.81 -15.25 6.33
C GLN A 137 -12.32 -15.54 6.11
N LEU A 138 -11.76 -15.03 5.01
CA LEU A 138 -10.32 -15.14 4.77
C LEU A 138 -9.55 -14.48 5.93
N SER A 139 -8.60 -15.21 6.49
CA SER A 139 -7.79 -14.73 7.60
C SER A 139 -6.41 -15.38 7.60
N PHE A 140 -5.41 -14.63 8.04
CA PHE A 140 -4.06 -15.12 8.25
C PHE A 140 -3.60 -14.90 9.69
N ASN A 141 -2.75 -15.81 10.19
CA ASN A 141 -2.13 -15.68 11.49
C ASN A 141 -1.32 -14.37 11.57
N LYS A 142 -1.63 -13.53 12.57
CA LYS A 142 -0.96 -12.23 12.79
C LYS A 142 0.49 -12.37 13.25
N THR A 143 0.86 -13.52 13.83
CA THR A 143 2.25 -13.84 14.21
C THR A 143 2.83 -14.78 13.16
N PRO A 144 3.62 -14.27 12.20
CA PRO A 144 4.21 -15.13 11.18
C PRO A 144 5.35 -15.99 11.72
N VAL A 145 5.64 -17.08 11.01
CA VAL A 145 6.80 -17.95 11.26
C VAL A 145 7.89 -17.63 10.26
N GLN A 146 9.11 -17.35 10.72
CA GLN A 146 10.26 -17.18 9.82
C GLN A 146 10.71 -18.55 9.29
N LEU A 147 10.67 -18.73 7.96
CA LEU A 147 11.08 -19.96 7.30
C LEU A 147 12.60 -20.17 7.42
N GLN A 148 12.99 -21.42 7.65
CA GLN A 148 14.38 -21.82 7.88
C GLN A 148 14.81 -22.88 6.87
N THR A 149 16.12 -22.95 6.62
CA THR A 149 16.74 -23.98 5.79
C THR A 149 17.97 -24.58 6.44
N THR A 150 18.22 -25.87 6.20
CA THR A 150 19.47 -26.54 6.56
C THR A 150 20.47 -26.40 5.41
N THR A 151 21.60 -25.75 5.68
CA THR A 151 22.69 -25.54 4.71
C THR A 151 23.49 -26.82 4.43
N PHE A 152 24.38 -26.79 3.44
CA PHE A 152 25.31 -27.90 3.16
C PHE A 152 26.19 -28.31 4.35
N SER A 153 26.42 -27.40 5.30
CA SER A 153 27.18 -27.67 6.52
C SER A 153 26.37 -28.42 7.60
N GLY A 154 25.05 -28.56 7.40
CA GLY A 154 24.12 -29.06 8.41
C GLY A 154 23.63 -27.99 9.40
N ALA A 155 24.12 -26.75 9.31
CA ALA A 155 23.61 -25.63 10.12
C ALA A 155 22.27 -25.12 9.59
N THR A 156 21.37 -24.77 10.52
CA THR A 156 20.08 -24.11 10.22
C THR A 156 20.25 -22.61 10.15
N THR A 157 19.71 -21.99 9.10
CA THR A 157 19.71 -20.53 8.90
C THR A 157 18.36 -20.08 8.34
N PRO A 158 17.99 -18.78 8.45
CA PRO A 158 16.82 -18.25 7.77
C PRO A 158 16.89 -18.50 6.26
N LEU A 159 15.75 -18.78 5.67
CA LEU A 159 15.58 -18.79 4.22
C LEU A 159 15.62 -17.33 3.73
N VAL A 160 16.40 -17.06 2.69
CA VAL A 160 16.66 -15.70 2.21
C VAL A 160 16.60 -15.63 0.69
N CYS A 161 16.27 -14.45 0.19
CA CYS A 161 16.27 -14.06 -1.22
C CYS A 161 16.85 -12.64 -1.28
N SER A 162 17.51 -12.25 -2.38
CA SER A 162 17.86 -10.83 -2.54
C SER A 162 16.58 -9.99 -2.59
N LEU A 163 16.62 -8.77 -2.03
CA LEU A 163 15.42 -7.92 -1.90
C LEU A 163 14.89 -7.38 -3.23
N LEU A 164 15.75 -7.36 -4.24
CA LEU A 164 15.40 -6.99 -5.61
C LEU A 164 14.92 -8.19 -6.44
N ASP A 165 15.16 -9.41 -5.94
CA ASP A 165 14.74 -10.64 -6.60
C ASP A 165 13.30 -11.00 -6.21
N THR A 166 12.59 -11.65 -7.14
CA THR A 166 11.33 -12.34 -6.88
C THR A 166 11.59 -13.85 -6.98
N PRO A 167 11.60 -14.59 -5.86
CA PRO A 167 11.83 -16.03 -5.86
C PRO A 167 10.57 -16.80 -6.24
N ALA A 168 10.71 -18.10 -6.42
CA ALA A 168 9.59 -18.99 -6.66
C ALA A 168 9.47 -20.07 -5.59
N PHE A 169 8.21 -20.39 -5.27
CA PHE A 169 7.85 -21.64 -4.60
C PHE A 169 7.15 -22.52 -5.64
N SER A 170 7.69 -23.72 -5.87
CA SER A 170 7.18 -24.64 -6.90
C SER A 170 7.56 -26.07 -6.58
N ASP A 171 6.66 -27.02 -6.83
CA ASP A 171 7.01 -28.44 -6.81
C ASP A 171 7.78 -28.76 -8.10
N VAL A 172 9.10 -28.74 -7.99
CA VAL A 172 10.01 -29.00 -9.12
C VAL A 172 10.54 -30.42 -9.13
N ASN A 173 10.18 -31.25 -8.14
CA ASN A 173 10.71 -32.60 -7.98
C ASN A 173 9.61 -33.70 -8.08
N GLY A 174 8.33 -33.30 -8.09
CA GLY A 174 7.15 -34.16 -8.21
C GLY A 174 6.69 -34.81 -6.89
N ASP A 175 7.18 -34.37 -5.73
CA ASP A 175 6.83 -34.96 -4.43
C ASP A 175 5.58 -34.34 -3.76
N GLY A 176 4.97 -33.34 -4.41
CA GLY A 176 3.78 -32.64 -3.94
C GLY A 176 4.05 -31.58 -2.89
N LEU A 177 5.32 -31.32 -2.53
CA LEU A 177 5.72 -30.25 -1.63
C LEU A 177 6.33 -29.08 -2.42
N LEU A 178 5.95 -27.87 -2.07
CA LEU A 178 6.49 -26.68 -2.74
C LEU A 178 7.92 -26.41 -2.25
N ASP A 179 8.88 -26.62 -3.15
CA ASP A 179 10.29 -26.28 -2.96
C ASP A 179 10.52 -24.78 -3.13
N PHE A 180 11.66 -24.27 -2.63
CA PHE A 180 12.05 -22.87 -2.77
C PHE A 180 13.24 -22.73 -3.71
N LEU A 181 13.10 -21.85 -4.70
CA LEU A 181 14.11 -21.54 -5.69
C LEU A 181 14.33 -20.02 -5.76
N THR A 182 15.60 -19.62 -5.83
CA THR A 182 16.01 -18.22 -5.94
C THR A 182 17.37 -18.16 -6.64
N PHE A 183 17.70 -17.03 -7.26
CA PHE A 183 19.09 -16.81 -7.67
C PHE A 183 19.98 -16.79 -6.45
N VAL A 184 21.23 -17.27 -6.58
CA VAL A 184 22.18 -17.31 -5.45
C VAL A 184 22.30 -15.92 -4.83
N PRO A 185 21.86 -15.72 -3.57
CA PRO A 185 21.73 -14.37 -3.01
C PRO A 185 23.06 -13.62 -2.99
N GLY A 186 23.07 -12.40 -3.54
CA GLY A 186 24.25 -11.53 -3.61
C GLY A 186 25.31 -11.89 -4.65
N LEU A 187 25.19 -13.03 -5.35
CA LEU A 187 26.07 -13.40 -6.47
C LEU A 187 25.31 -13.47 -7.80
N GLY A 188 24.06 -13.95 -7.79
CA GLY A 188 23.30 -14.28 -8.99
C GLY A 188 23.93 -15.39 -9.82
N GLY A 189 23.68 -15.38 -11.12
CA GLY A 189 24.32 -16.29 -12.07
C GLY A 189 23.66 -17.66 -12.19
N THR A 190 23.26 -18.26 -11.06
CA THR A 190 22.71 -19.62 -11.00
C THR A 190 21.57 -19.70 -9.99
N ILE A 191 20.77 -20.77 -10.08
CA ILE A 191 19.63 -21.01 -9.17
C ILE A 191 20.06 -21.85 -7.97
N GLU A 192 19.85 -21.28 -6.78
CA GLU A 192 19.87 -21.97 -5.50
C GLU A 192 18.56 -22.74 -5.30
N TYR A 193 18.66 -24.02 -4.92
CA TYR A 193 17.53 -24.92 -4.73
C TYR A 193 17.47 -25.43 -3.29
N HIS A 194 16.35 -25.16 -2.62
CA HIS A 194 16.03 -25.66 -1.30
C HIS A 194 14.81 -26.59 -1.38
N GLN A 195 15.05 -27.88 -1.14
CA GLN A 195 13.99 -28.86 -1.12
C GLN A 195 13.16 -28.71 0.15
N ASN A 196 11.84 -28.70 0.03
CA ASN A 196 10.91 -28.88 1.12
C ASN A 196 10.94 -30.35 1.55
N THR A 197 11.37 -30.59 2.78
CA THR A 197 11.53 -31.93 3.35
C THR A 197 10.35 -32.33 4.25
N GLY A 198 9.22 -31.64 4.10
CA GLY A 198 8.07 -31.74 4.99
C GLY A 198 8.24 -30.87 6.24
N GLY A 199 7.30 -30.95 7.18
CA GLY A 199 7.32 -30.13 8.38
C GLY A 199 6.23 -30.52 9.36
N ASN A 200 6.02 -29.68 10.38
CA ASN A 200 4.80 -29.75 11.19
C ASN A 200 3.67 -28.98 10.47
N SER A 201 2.46 -28.97 11.04
CA SER A 201 1.32 -28.22 10.50
C SER A 201 1.56 -26.71 10.38
N ASP A 202 2.57 -26.19 11.08
CA ASP A 202 2.74 -24.76 11.29
C ASP A 202 3.75 -24.15 10.30
N ALA A 203 4.79 -24.90 9.90
CA ALA A 203 5.74 -24.48 8.87
C ALA A 203 6.48 -25.65 8.18
N PRO A 204 6.77 -25.53 6.87
CA PRO A 204 7.65 -26.45 6.16
C PRO A 204 9.10 -26.35 6.63
N SER A 205 9.87 -27.43 6.47
CA SER A 205 11.30 -27.50 6.74
C SER A 205 12.07 -27.64 5.43
N TYR A 206 13.01 -26.73 5.18
CA TYR A 206 13.81 -26.75 3.95
C TYR A 206 15.22 -27.32 4.15
N THR A 207 15.75 -27.96 3.12
CA THR A 207 17.16 -28.37 3.03
C THR A 207 17.76 -27.89 1.72
N LYS A 208 18.85 -27.14 1.79
CA LYS A 208 19.59 -26.69 0.61
C LYS A 208 20.23 -27.87 -0.12
N LYS A 209 19.92 -28.05 -1.41
CA LYS A 209 20.35 -29.19 -2.23
C LYS A 209 21.32 -28.81 -3.35
N SER A 210 21.23 -27.61 -3.90
CA SER A 210 22.12 -27.15 -4.97
C SER A 210 22.30 -25.63 -4.95
N ASN A 211 23.43 -25.16 -5.46
CA ASN A 211 23.64 -23.75 -5.85
C ASN A 211 23.50 -23.55 -7.37
N ASN A 212 23.35 -24.63 -8.12
CA ASN A 212 23.29 -24.65 -9.57
C ASN A 212 22.25 -25.68 -10.00
N TRP A 213 20.98 -25.40 -9.71
CA TRP A 213 19.87 -26.26 -10.11
C TRP A 213 19.63 -26.12 -11.63
N GLY A 214 19.50 -27.26 -12.32
CA GLY A 214 19.31 -27.30 -13.77
C GLY A 214 20.58 -27.12 -14.62
N ASN A 215 21.75 -26.90 -13.98
CA ASN A 215 23.07 -26.84 -14.60
C ASN A 215 23.22 -25.83 -15.75
N PHE A 216 22.82 -24.59 -15.47
CA PHE A 216 22.94 -23.46 -16.38
C PHE A 216 23.55 -22.25 -15.65
N GLN A 217 24.03 -21.27 -16.42
CA GLN A 217 24.51 -20.01 -15.86
C GLN A 217 24.09 -18.83 -16.75
N GLU A 218 23.60 -17.75 -16.12
CA GLU A 218 23.29 -16.47 -16.75
C GLU A 218 24.58 -15.69 -17.07
N CYS A 219 24.64 -15.02 -18.23
CA CYS A 219 25.80 -14.23 -18.63
C CYS A 219 25.65 -12.72 -18.46
N GLY A 220 24.49 -12.25 -17.98
CA GLY A 220 24.25 -10.85 -17.62
C GLY A 220 24.10 -9.89 -18.80
N ASP A 221 23.68 -10.39 -19.97
CA ASP A 221 23.43 -9.63 -21.19
C ASP A 221 21.99 -9.77 -21.70
N CYS A 222 21.05 -10.11 -20.80
CA CYS A 222 19.61 -10.28 -21.04
C CYS A 222 19.18 -11.46 -21.91
N ALA A 223 20.09 -12.18 -22.57
CA ALA A 223 19.71 -13.21 -23.53
C ALA A 223 20.61 -14.44 -23.55
N THR A 224 21.84 -14.34 -23.04
CA THR A 224 22.81 -15.43 -23.10
C THR A 224 22.82 -16.23 -21.81
N TYR A 225 22.55 -17.51 -21.97
CA TYR A 225 22.66 -18.54 -20.95
C TYR A 225 23.61 -19.62 -21.47
N VAL A 226 24.51 -20.06 -20.61
CA VAL A 226 25.45 -21.15 -20.92
C VAL A 226 25.06 -22.40 -20.15
N PHE A 227 25.28 -23.57 -20.76
CA PHE A 227 24.82 -24.86 -20.24
C PHE A 227 25.97 -25.84 -20.07
N GLY A 228 25.85 -26.78 -19.13
CA GLY A 228 26.88 -27.78 -18.95
C GLY A 228 28.17 -27.19 -18.36
N ASP A 229 29.30 -27.44 -19.04
CA ASP A 229 30.62 -26.92 -18.66
C ASP A 229 31.00 -25.64 -19.44
N GLU A 230 30.05 -25.07 -20.20
CA GLU A 230 30.27 -23.82 -20.92
C GLU A 230 30.46 -22.65 -19.94
N ILE A 231 31.25 -21.66 -20.36
CA ILE A 231 31.58 -20.49 -19.55
C ILE A 231 31.17 -19.25 -20.35
N CYS A 232 30.53 -18.30 -19.68
CA CYS A 232 30.23 -17.00 -20.27
C CYS A 232 31.48 -16.35 -20.87
N GLY A 233 31.38 -15.88 -22.12
CA GLY A 233 32.52 -15.36 -22.88
C GLY A 233 33.12 -14.06 -22.35
N SER A 234 32.47 -13.40 -21.37
CA SER A 234 32.97 -12.20 -20.72
C SER A 234 33.87 -12.57 -19.52
N ASN A 235 35.13 -12.11 -19.52
CA ASN A 235 36.02 -12.15 -18.34
C ASN A 235 35.55 -11.19 -17.20
N GLY A 236 34.28 -10.77 -17.22
CA GLY A 236 33.69 -9.84 -16.27
C GLY A 236 33.08 -10.58 -15.08
N ARG A 237 32.96 -9.88 -13.95
CA ARG A 237 32.08 -10.34 -12.87
C ARG A 237 30.65 -10.37 -13.40
N ILE A 238 29.92 -11.46 -13.17
CA ILE A 238 28.48 -11.53 -13.38
C ILE A 238 27.87 -10.33 -12.62
N MET A 239 27.19 -9.44 -13.33
CA MET A 239 26.46 -8.33 -12.70
C MET A 239 25.01 -8.75 -12.54
N HIS A 240 24.70 -9.33 -11.38
CA HIS A 240 23.34 -9.60 -10.98
C HIS A 240 22.78 -8.41 -10.21
N LEU A 241 21.81 -7.72 -10.80
CA LEU A 241 21.20 -6.52 -10.22
C LEU A 241 19.81 -6.80 -9.63
N GLY A 242 19.12 -7.79 -10.17
CA GLY A 242 17.81 -8.25 -9.73
C GLY A 242 17.16 -9.13 -10.79
N SER A 243 16.41 -10.13 -10.35
CA SER A 243 15.77 -11.15 -11.19
C SER A 243 14.36 -11.50 -10.70
N ALA A 244 13.49 -11.91 -11.61
CA ALA A 244 12.18 -12.44 -11.27
C ALA A 244 12.04 -13.80 -11.95
N ILE A 245 11.81 -14.84 -11.14
CA ILE A 245 11.65 -16.20 -11.66
C ILE A 245 10.25 -16.72 -11.42
N SER A 246 9.76 -17.50 -12.36
CA SER A 246 8.51 -18.26 -12.24
C SER A 246 8.65 -19.60 -12.94
N PHE A 247 7.76 -20.54 -12.59
CA PHE A 247 7.79 -21.90 -13.11
C PHE A 247 6.42 -22.28 -13.68
N GLU A 248 6.37 -22.65 -14.95
CA GLU A 248 5.18 -23.18 -15.59
C GLU A 248 5.56 -24.18 -16.69
N ASP A 249 4.72 -25.18 -16.94
CA ASP A 249 4.86 -26.04 -18.12
C ASP A 249 4.37 -25.25 -19.34
N ILE A 250 5.30 -24.64 -20.10
CA ILE A 250 4.96 -23.75 -21.22
C ILE A 250 4.86 -24.50 -22.54
N ASN A 251 5.28 -25.76 -22.59
CA ASN A 251 5.37 -26.57 -23.80
C ASN A 251 4.57 -27.89 -23.74
N GLY A 252 3.92 -28.19 -22.60
CA GLY A 252 3.10 -29.38 -22.42
C GLY A 252 3.89 -30.66 -22.15
N SER A 253 5.13 -30.53 -21.67
CA SER A 253 6.00 -31.67 -21.38
C SER A 253 5.62 -32.42 -20.10
N GLY A 254 4.81 -31.79 -19.24
CA GLY A 254 4.55 -32.22 -17.86
C GLY A 254 5.66 -31.83 -16.88
N LEU A 255 6.73 -31.17 -17.35
CA LEU A 255 7.81 -30.65 -16.52
C LEU A 255 7.66 -29.14 -16.35
N LYS A 256 8.05 -28.63 -15.17
CA LYS A 256 8.11 -27.19 -14.94
C LYS A 256 9.30 -26.58 -15.69
N ASP A 257 9.00 -25.65 -16.58
CA ASP A 257 9.99 -24.82 -17.28
C ASP A 257 10.25 -23.55 -16.47
N LEU A 258 11.45 -22.98 -16.60
CA LEU A 258 11.87 -21.78 -15.87
C LEU A 258 11.70 -20.55 -16.75
N LEU A 259 11.02 -19.52 -16.24
CA LEU A 259 10.94 -18.20 -16.88
C LEU A 259 11.69 -17.18 -16.03
N ILE A 260 12.47 -16.32 -16.69
CA ILE A 260 13.40 -15.37 -16.06
C ILE A 260 13.21 -13.99 -16.69
N GLY A 261 12.99 -13.00 -15.84
CA GLY A 261 13.16 -11.59 -16.19
C GLY A 261 14.22 -10.93 -15.31
N GLU A 262 14.92 -9.95 -15.87
CA GLU A 262 16.11 -9.34 -15.26
C GLU A 262 15.99 -7.81 -15.22
N MET A 263 16.56 -7.17 -14.18
CA MET A 263 16.34 -5.75 -13.84
C MET A 263 16.63 -4.74 -14.96
N ASN A 264 17.50 -5.05 -15.91
CA ASN A 264 17.86 -4.15 -17.01
C ASN A 264 17.48 -4.69 -18.40
N CYS A 265 16.56 -5.63 -18.42
CA CYS A 265 16.21 -6.36 -19.64
C CYS A 265 14.76 -6.12 -20.00
N SER A 266 14.48 -6.14 -21.31
CA SER A 266 13.13 -5.96 -21.84
C SER A 266 12.40 -7.26 -22.11
N ASN A 267 13.15 -8.33 -22.27
CA ASN A 267 12.65 -9.63 -22.68
C ASN A 267 12.41 -10.56 -21.48
N LEU A 268 11.48 -11.49 -21.67
CA LEU A 268 11.25 -12.62 -20.78
C LEU A 268 11.91 -13.85 -21.41
N VAL A 269 12.84 -14.47 -20.70
CA VAL A 269 13.58 -15.65 -21.19
C VAL A 269 12.95 -16.91 -20.62
N ALA A 270 12.70 -17.91 -21.46
CA ALA A 270 12.24 -19.22 -21.02
C ALA A 270 13.31 -20.30 -21.22
N LEU A 271 13.49 -21.17 -20.23
CA LEU A 271 14.38 -22.33 -20.23
C LEU A 271 13.51 -23.59 -20.09
N PRO A 272 13.20 -24.28 -21.20
CA PRO A 272 12.47 -25.54 -21.19
C PRO A 272 13.22 -26.64 -20.42
N ASN A 273 12.55 -27.29 -19.48
CA ASN A 273 13.10 -28.41 -18.74
C ASN A 273 13.00 -29.69 -19.59
N LYS A 274 14.14 -30.20 -20.05
CA LYS A 274 14.23 -31.45 -20.83
C LYS A 274 14.69 -32.65 -20.00
N GLY A 275 14.69 -32.51 -18.69
CA GLY A 275 15.15 -33.52 -17.75
C GLY A 275 14.04 -34.51 -17.37
N THR A 276 13.88 -34.69 -16.07
CA THR A 276 12.83 -35.49 -15.44
C THR A 276 12.23 -34.69 -14.28
N GLU A 277 11.11 -35.16 -13.74
CA GLU A 277 10.53 -34.57 -12.51
C GLU A 277 11.59 -34.44 -11.41
N SER A 278 12.37 -35.49 -11.13
CA SER A 278 13.36 -35.46 -10.04
C SER A 278 14.68 -34.75 -10.37
N THR A 279 14.95 -34.40 -11.64
CA THR A 279 16.24 -33.85 -12.07
C THR A 279 16.04 -32.98 -13.29
N ALA A 280 16.11 -31.66 -13.09
CA ALA A 280 16.02 -30.70 -14.16
C ALA A 280 17.25 -30.75 -15.09
N LEU A 281 17.01 -30.51 -16.38
CA LEU A 281 18.05 -30.33 -17.39
C LEU A 281 17.63 -29.17 -18.30
N PHE A 282 18.40 -28.10 -18.28
CA PHE A 282 18.27 -27.02 -19.25
C PHE A 282 19.45 -27.09 -20.22
N ASP A 283 19.16 -27.05 -21.50
CA ASP A 283 20.16 -27.03 -22.58
C ASP A 283 19.81 -26.05 -23.71
N GLU A 284 18.76 -25.25 -23.50
CA GLU A 284 18.32 -24.21 -24.42
C GLU A 284 17.68 -23.03 -23.66
N SER A 285 17.79 -21.84 -24.24
CA SER A 285 17.12 -20.62 -23.79
C SER A 285 16.34 -20.00 -24.95
N ILE A 286 15.10 -19.60 -24.69
CA ILE A 286 14.20 -18.92 -25.62
C ILE A 286 14.10 -17.46 -25.16
N SER A 287 14.84 -16.57 -25.82
CA SER A 287 14.94 -15.15 -25.42
C SER A 287 13.76 -14.30 -25.87
N ASP A 288 12.91 -14.81 -26.77
CA ASP A 288 11.77 -14.14 -27.39
C ASP A 288 10.44 -14.79 -27.00
N PHE A 289 10.27 -15.14 -25.73
CA PHE A 289 9.05 -15.80 -25.26
C PHE A 289 7.91 -14.80 -24.95
N PRO A 290 6.64 -15.10 -25.33
CA PRO A 290 6.22 -16.14 -26.27
C PRO A 290 6.56 -15.79 -27.72
N SER A 291 6.92 -16.77 -28.54
CA SER A 291 7.44 -16.53 -29.90
C SER A 291 6.48 -15.81 -30.87
N SER A 292 5.16 -15.90 -30.63
CA SER A 292 4.14 -15.23 -31.45
C SER A 292 4.08 -13.71 -31.21
N HIS A 293 4.32 -13.29 -29.97
CA HIS A 293 4.34 -11.91 -29.53
C HIS A 293 5.26 -11.77 -28.31
N PRO A 294 6.59 -11.74 -28.53
CA PRO A 294 7.56 -11.77 -27.45
C PRO A 294 7.33 -10.64 -26.44
N VAL A 295 7.51 -10.94 -25.16
CA VAL A 295 7.53 -9.89 -24.14
C VAL A 295 8.67 -8.93 -24.48
N ASN A 296 8.34 -7.65 -24.64
CA ASN A 296 9.30 -6.58 -24.85
C ASN A 296 8.89 -5.39 -23.98
N PHE A 297 9.04 -5.60 -22.68
CA PHE A 297 8.71 -4.66 -21.62
C PHE A 297 9.83 -3.62 -21.47
N PRO A 298 9.60 -2.35 -21.11
CA PRO A 298 10.71 -1.38 -21.03
C PRO A 298 11.83 -1.77 -20.07
N LEU A 299 11.48 -2.32 -18.89
CA LEU A 299 12.43 -2.69 -17.86
C LEU A 299 11.85 -3.75 -16.91
N PHE A 300 12.64 -4.78 -16.62
CA PHE A 300 12.42 -5.78 -15.57
C PHE A 300 11.06 -6.51 -15.63
N PRO A 301 10.76 -7.28 -16.69
CA PRO A 301 9.54 -8.06 -16.75
C PRO A 301 9.50 -9.14 -15.66
N ALA A 302 8.32 -9.42 -15.13
CA ALA A 302 8.04 -10.60 -14.30
C ALA A 302 6.74 -11.25 -14.77
N SER A 303 6.77 -12.57 -14.95
CA SER A 303 5.61 -13.36 -15.33
C SER A 303 4.91 -13.96 -14.12
N PHE A 304 3.58 -13.94 -14.17
CA PHE A 304 2.68 -14.51 -13.17
C PHE A 304 1.65 -15.40 -13.88
N PHE A 305 1.47 -16.62 -13.41
CA PHE A 305 0.53 -17.58 -13.97
C PHE A 305 -0.72 -17.66 -13.10
N VAL A 306 -1.81 -17.07 -13.59
CA VAL A 306 -3.07 -16.90 -12.85
C VAL A 306 -4.25 -17.16 -13.78
N ASP A 307 -5.30 -17.79 -13.26
CA ASP A 307 -6.57 -17.91 -13.97
C ASP A 307 -7.32 -16.57 -13.92
N VAL A 308 -7.25 -15.79 -15.00
CA VAL A 308 -7.87 -14.46 -15.07
C VAL A 308 -9.32 -14.49 -15.52
N ASN A 309 -9.87 -15.67 -15.82
CA ASN A 309 -11.22 -15.80 -16.36
C ASN A 309 -12.06 -16.92 -15.72
N ASN A 310 -11.55 -17.51 -14.63
CA ASN A 310 -12.17 -18.58 -13.83
C ASN A 310 -12.57 -19.80 -14.68
N ASN A 311 -11.73 -20.22 -15.63
CA ASN A 311 -11.95 -21.43 -16.45
C ASN A 311 -11.15 -22.66 -16.00
N GLY A 312 -10.38 -22.54 -14.91
CA GLY A 312 -9.52 -23.59 -14.36
C GLY A 312 -8.18 -23.75 -15.08
N GLN A 313 -7.81 -22.82 -15.97
CA GLN A 313 -6.53 -22.79 -16.68
C GLN A 313 -5.79 -21.49 -16.37
N ASN A 314 -4.49 -21.60 -16.14
CA ASN A 314 -3.66 -20.42 -15.95
C ASN A 314 -3.46 -19.69 -17.27
N ASP A 315 -3.62 -18.38 -17.21
CA ASP A 315 -3.16 -17.41 -18.20
C ASP A 315 -1.85 -16.78 -17.70
N MET A 316 -1.08 -16.14 -18.59
CA MET A 316 0.16 -15.46 -18.22
C MET A 316 -0.08 -13.95 -18.18
N VAL A 317 0.18 -13.34 -17.04
CA VAL A 317 0.23 -11.90 -16.87
C VAL A 317 1.69 -11.49 -16.68
N VAL A 318 2.13 -10.46 -17.40
CA VAL A 318 3.49 -9.92 -17.29
C VAL A 318 3.41 -8.48 -16.81
N GLY A 319 4.11 -8.18 -15.71
CA GLY A 319 4.19 -6.84 -15.13
C GLY A 319 5.62 -6.40 -14.89
N ALA A 320 5.82 -5.12 -14.56
CA ALA A 320 7.12 -4.61 -14.15
C ALA A 320 7.48 -5.11 -12.74
N ASN A 321 8.69 -5.58 -12.52
CA ASN A 321 9.22 -5.93 -11.20
C ASN A 321 10.01 -4.75 -10.59
N LEU A 322 9.46 -3.55 -10.66
CA LEU A 322 10.12 -2.31 -10.25
C LEU A 322 9.61 -1.80 -8.90
N THR A 323 10.46 -1.13 -8.13
CA THR A 323 10.03 -0.36 -6.93
C THR A 323 9.78 1.11 -7.24
N SER A 324 10.18 1.58 -8.42
CA SER A 324 10.00 2.95 -8.93
C SER A 324 10.27 3.02 -10.43
N ASN A 325 9.73 4.04 -11.13
CA ASN A 325 10.06 4.29 -12.54
C ASN A 325 11.46 4.90 -12.71
N GLU A 326 12.50 4.07 -12.65
CA GLU A 326 13.88 4.53 -12.82
C GLU A 326 14.12 5.05 -14.25
N GLY A 327 14.65 6.26 -14.36
CA GLY A 327 14.94 6.90 -15.65
C GLY A 327 13.71 7.37 -16.44
N ASP A 328 12.51 7.34 -15.84
CA ASP A 328 11.26 7.73 -16.52
C ASP A 328 10.98 6.88 -17.79
N LEU A 329 11.33 5.58 -17.77
CA LEU A 329 11.35 4.70 -18.96
C LEU A 329 10.10 3.84 -19.14
N THR A 330 9.37 3.52 -18.07
CA THR A 330 8.24 2.60 -18.10
C THR A 330 6.93 3.35 -18.26
N ASN A 331 6.16 3.01 -19.30
CA ASN A 331 4.78 3.49 -19.45
C ASN A 331 3.85 2.72 -18.51
N PHE A 332 3.67 3.23 -17.29
CA PHE A 332 2.88 2.51 -16.30
C PHE A 332 1.40 2.40 -16.66
N SER A 333 0.82 3.23 -17.54
CA SER A 333 -0.56 3.06 -18.01
C SER A 333 -0.78 1.83 -18.91
N ASN A 334 0.29 1.17 -19.36
CA ASN A 334 0.27 -0.03 -20.22
C ASN A 334 1.34 -1.04 -19.76
N SER A 335 1.33 -1.34 -18.46
CA SER A 335 2.38 -2.11 -17.78
C SER A 335 1.93 -3.48 -17.27
N ILE A 336 0.73 -3.93 -17.65
CA ILE A 336 0.16 -5.21 -17.21
C ILE A 336 -0.32 -5.99 -18.44
N TRP A 337 0.62 -6.72 -19.04
CA TRP A 337 0.40 -7.41 -20.30
C TRP A 337 -0.26 -8.76 -20.05
N LEU A 338 -1.35 -9.05 -20.77
CA LEU A 338 -2.10 -10.29 -20.68
C LEU A 338 -1.88 -11.17 -21.91
N TYR A 339 -1.46 -12.40 -21.67
CA TYR A 339 -1.41 -13.49 -22.62
C TYR A 339 -2.34 -14.60 -22.16
N LYS A 340 -3.38 -14.90 -22.94
CA LYS A 340 -4.28 -16.01 -22.63
C LYS A 340 -3.74 -17.33 -23.12
N ASN A 341 -3.93 -18.38 -22.33
CA ASN A 341 -3.76 -19.74 -22.80
C ASN A 341 -5.01 -20.16 -23.59
N THR A 342 -4.93 -20.11 -24.92
CA THR A 342 -6.01 -20.53 -25.82
C THR A 342 -6.01 -22.03 -26.13
N GLY A 343 -4.97 -22.74 -25.69
CA GLY A 343 -4.79 -24.17 -25.85
C GLY A 343 -5.40 -24.97 -24.69
N THR A 344 -4.64 -25.95 -24.21
CA THR A 344 -4.98 -26.74 -23.02
C THR A 344 -3.80 -26.72 -22.04
N THR A 345 -3.99 -27.14 -20.78
CA THR A 345 -2.86 -27.35 -19.85
C THR A 345 -1.81 -28.32 -20.41
N ALA A 346 -2.21 -29.31 -21.22
CA ALA A 346 -1.29 -30.29 -21.80
C ALA A 346 -0.64 -29.81 -23.12
N VAL A 347 -1.17 -28.76 -23.74
CA VAL A 347 -0.63 -28.14 -24.96
C VAL A 347 -0.94 -26.64 -24.88
N PRO A 348 -0.16 -25.86 -24.12
CA PRO A 348 -0.42 -24.44 -23.93
C PRO A 348 -0.25 -23.65 -25.24
N GLU A 349 -1.10 -22.65 -25.45
CA GLU A 349 -0.95 -21.69 -26.55
C GLU A 349 -1.10 -20.25 -26.02
N TRP A 350 -0.01 -19.50 -25.98
CA TRP A 350 0.01 -18.16 -25.42
C TRP A 350 -0.35 -17.11 -26.48
N THR A 351 -1.55 -16.54 -26.37
CA THR A 351 -2.06 -15.50 -27.26
C THR A 351 -2.10 -14.16 -26.54
N PHE A 352 -1.38 -13.17 -27.06
CA PHE A 352 -1.41 -11.80 -26.55
C PHE A 352 -2.80 -11.15 -26.70
N ILE A 353 -3.26 -10.47 -25.65
CA ILE A 353 -4.59 -9.83 -25.59
C ILE A 353 -4.48 -8.31 -25.47
N GLN A 354 -3.73 -7.79 -24.51
CA GLN A 354 -3.64 -6.36 -24.20
C GLN A 354 -2.45 -6.05 -23.28
N GLU A 355 -2.06 -4.78 -23.21
CA GLU A 355 -0.93 -4.28 -22.38
C GLU A 355 -1.37 -3.69 -21.02
N ASN A 356 -2.68 -3.53 -20.81
CA ASN A 356 -3.25 -2.74 -19.71
C ASN A 356 -4.38 -3.52 -18.99
N PHE A 357 -4.11 -4.79 -18.68
CA PHE A 357 -5.05 -5.65 -17.95
C PHE A 357 -5.40 -5.02 -16.58
N LEU A 358 -6.70 -4.97 -16.29
CA LEU A 358 -7.33 -4.23 -15.18
C LEU A 358 -7.21 -2.70 -15.23
N GLN A 359 -6.08 -2.15 -15.69
CA GLN A 359 -5.87 -0.70 -15.82
C GLN A 359 -6.93 -0.05 -16.72
N SER A 360 -7.28 -0.71 -17.82
CA SER A 360 -8.34 -0.27 -18.75
C SER A 360 -9.74 -0.22 -18.14
N THR A 361 -9.95 -0.77 -16.94
CA THR A 361 -11.22 -0.72 -16.21
C THR A 361 -11.24 0.33 -15.10
N SER A 362 -10.16 1.09 -14.94
CA SER A 362 -9.95 2.06 -13.86
C SER A 362 -9.62 3.46 -14.38
N ILE A 363 -9.60 4.45 -13.48
CA ILE A 363 -8.85 5.68 -13.75
C ILE A 363 -7.41 5.34 -13.45
N ASP A 364 -6.60 5.20 -14.49
CA ASP A 364 -5.17 4.94 -14.40
C ASP A 364 -4.46 5.88 -15.38
N LEU A 365 -3.80 6.90 -14.81
CA LEU A 365 -3.04 7.90 -15.54
C LEU A 365 -1.54 7.60 -15.51
N GLY A 366 -1.17 6.34 -15.26
CA GLY A 366 0.21 5.87 -15.19
C GLY A 366 0.81 6.09 -13.81
N GLU A 367 1.22 7.30 -13.48
CA GLU A 367 1.90 7.56 -12.20
C GLU A 367 1.52 8.90 -11.58
N ARG A 368 1.59 8.95 -10.25
CA ARG A 368 1.51 10.19 -9.44
C ARG A 368 0.30 11.06 -9.77
N SER A 369 -0.89 10.51 -9.61
CA SER A 369 -2.11 11.29 -9.75
C SER A 369 -2.21 12.33 -8.62
N LYS A 370 -2.53 13.57 -8.98
CA LYS A 370 -2.67 14.71 -8.08
C LYS A 370 -4.04 15.38 -8.31
N PRO A 371 -5.08 14.97 -7.59
CA PRO A 371 -6.42 15.50 -7.78
C PRO A 371 -6.57 16.91 -7.19
N PHE A 372 -7.35 17.75 -7.86
CA PHE A 372 -7.74 19.09 -7.43
C PHE A 372 -9.20 19.33 -7.82
N ALA A 373 -10.04 19.69 -6.85
CA ALA A 373 -11.46 19.98 -7.09
C ALA A 373 -11.63 21.46 -7.45
N TYR A 374 -12.38 21.72 -8.52
CA TYR A 374 -12.64 23.08 -8.99
C TYR A 374 -13.83 23.12 -9.94
N ASP A 375 -14.69 24.13 -9.82
CA ASP A 375 -15.77 24.40 -10.76
C ASP A 375 -15.21 25.01 -12.07
N VAL A 376 -14.86 24.14 -13.02
CA VAL A 376 -14.19 24.51 -14.28
C VAL A 376 -15.15 25.26 -15.20
N ASN A 377 -16.40 24.81 -15.27
CA ASN A 377 -17.40 25.34 -16.20
C ASN A 377 -18.31 26.43 -15.58
N LYS A 378 -18.13 26.74 -14.29
CA LYS A 378 -18.87 27.75 -13.51
C LYS A 378 -20.35 27.43 -13.35
N ASP A 379 -20.70 26.14 -13.19
CA ASP A 379 -22.06 25.66 -12.97
C ASP A 379 -22.44 25.44 -11.50
N GLY A 380 -21.50 25.66 -10.58
CA GLY A 380 -21.65 25.51 -9.14
C GLY A 380 -21.43 24.08 -8.63
N LEU A 381 -20.93 23.18 -9.48
CA LEU A 381 -20.48 21.84 -9.09
C LEU A 381 -18.95 21.77 -9.18
N ASP A 382 -18.32 21.25 -8.13
CA ASP A 382 -16.89 20.96 -8.20
C ASP A 382 -16.65 19.83 -9.20
N ASP A 383 -15.87 20.14 -10.23
CA ASP A 383 -15.27 19.17 -11.14
C ASP A 383 -13.95 18.64 -10.56
N LEU A 384 -13.33 17.70 -11.26
CA LEU A 384 -12.07 17.11 -10.85
C LEU A 384 -11.00 17.28 -11.94
N LEU A 385 -9.94 18.01 -11.61
CA LEU A 385 -8.70 18.08 -12.37
C LEU A 385 -7.69 17.12 -11.74
N VAL A 386 -6.97 16.34 -12.54
CA VAL A 386 -6.01 15.35 -12.04
C VAL A 386 -4.71 15.49 -12.79
N GLY A 387 -3.71 16.07 -12.13
CA GLY A 387 -2.33 16.05 -12.65
C GLY A 387 -1.76 14.64 -12.59
N TYR A 388 -0.84 14.30 -13.50
CA TYR A 388 -0.15 13.00 -13.52
C TYR A 388 1.31 13.16 -13.99
N ARG A 389 2.13 12.14 -13.72
CA ARG A 389 3.58 12.18 -13.98
C ARG A 389 3.90 12.44 -15.43
N GLY A 390 3.42 11.60 -16.35
CA GLY A 390 3.91 11.60 -17.72
C GLY A 390 3.06 10.79 -18.67
N THR A 391 3.02 11.20 -19.94
CA THR A 391 2.58 10.41 -21.08
C THR A 391 3.78 9.90 -21.86
N PHE A 392 3.55 8.83 -22.62
CA PHE A 392 4.51 8.24 -23.52
C PHE A 392 3.97 8.24 -24.94
N ASN A 393 4.84 8.51 -25.91
CA ASN A 393 4.49 8.40 -27.31
C ASN A 393 4.49 6.93 -27.78
N SER A 394 4.15 6.68 -29.05
CA SER A 394 4.13 5.34 -29.63
C SER A 394 5.50 4.67 -29.73
N ALA A 395 6.60 5.41 -29.51
CA ALA A 395 7.96 4.88 -29.42
C ALA A 395 8.41 4.67 -27.96
N ASN A 396 7.50 4.78 -26.98
CA ASN A 396 7.76 4.71 -25.54
C ASN A 396 8.73 5.81 -25.04
N GLU A 397 8.72 6.97 -25.67
CA GLU A 397 9.47 8.13 -25.20
C GLU A 397 8.56 9.04 -24.37
N MET A 398 9.06 9.52 -23.23
CA MET A 398 8.37 10.45 -22.34
C MET A 398 8.12 11.80 -23.05
N GLU A 399 6.86 12.22 -23.15
CA GLU A 399 6.48 13.50 -23.77
C GLU A 399 6.31 14.63 -22.73
N GLY A 400 5.84 14.30 -21.53
CA GLY A 400 5.51 15.24 -20.47
C GLY A 400 4.27 14.78 -19.69
N GLY A 401 4.05 15.31 -18.50
CA GLY A 401 2.83 15.07 -17.71
C GLY A 401 1.72 16.04 -18.09
N GLY A 402 0.48 15.67 -17.79
CA GLY A 402 -0.69 16.46 -18.16
C GLY A 402 -1.68 16.62 -17.01
N ILE A 403 -2.84 17.18 -17.35
CA ILE A 403 -3.99 17.31 -16.44
C ILE A 403 -5.19 16.63 -17.10
N ALA A 404 -5.72 15.57 -16.49
CA ALA A 404 -6.99 15.00 -16.90
C ALA A 404 -8.15 15.81 -16.29
N TYR A 405 -9.19 16.08 -17.06
CA TYR A 405 -10.38 16.81 -16.64
C TYR A 405 -11.61 15.91 -16.65
N PHE A 406 -12.21 15.77 -15.47
CA PHE A 406 -13.45 15.04 -15.24
C PHE A 406 -14.54 16.01 -14.77
N GLN A 407 -15.53 16.25 -15.62
CA GLN A 407 -16.65 17.12 -15.29
C GLN A 407 -17.64 16.40 -14.37
N ASN A 408 -18.11 17.06 -13.32
CA ASN A 408 -19.20 16.61 -12.48
C ASN A 408 -20.56 16.87 -13.17
N ILE A 409 -21.12 15.83 -13.76
CA ILE A 409 -22.45 15.83 -14.41
C ILE A 409 -23.57 15.36 -13.46
N GLY A 410 -23.27 15.25 -12.17
CA GLY A 410 -24.19 14.83 -11.12
C GLY A 410 -24.86 16.02 -10.42
N ASN A 411 -24.74 16.07 -9.10
CA ASN A 411 -25.19 17.20 -8.28
C ASN A 411 -24.33 17.30 -6.99
N THR A 412 -24.60 18.32 -6.16
CA THR A 412 -23.89 18.64 -4.91
C THR A 412 -24.00 17.60 -3.78
N THR A 413 -24.79 16.53 -3.95
CA THR A 413 -24.93 15.45 -2.95
C THR A 413 -24.63 14.07 -3.52
N THR A 414 -24.72 13.93 -4.85
CA THR A 414 -24.46 12.69 -5.58
C THR A 414 -23.63 13.05 -6.81
N PRO A 415 -22.31 13.31 -6.62
CA PRO A 415 -21.43 13.62 -7.74
C PRO A 415 -21.37 12.45 -8.71
N LYS A 416 -21.18 12.77 -9.98
CA LYS A 416 -20.99 11.80 -11.06
C LYS A 416 -20.02 12.42 -12.06
N PHE A 417 -18.94 11.74 -12.38
CA PHE A 417 -17.90 12.29 -13.23
C PHE A 417 -17.97 11.77 -14.66
N LYS A 418 -17.66 12.64 -15.62
CA LYS A 418 -17.44 12.28 -17.02
C LYS A 418 -16.07 12.78 -17.43
N LEU A 419 -15.23 11.88 -17.93
CA LEU A 419 -13.95 12.25 -18.55
C LEU A 419 -14.22 13.11 -19.79
N ILE A 420 -13.66 14.32 -19.80
CA ILE A 420 -13.77 15.29 -20.89
C ILE A 420 -12.49 15.31 -21.72
N ASP A 421 -11.34 15.38 -21.05
CA ASP A 421 -10.03 15.49 -21.67
C ASP A 421 -8.98 14.80 -20.80
N LEU A 422 -8.02 14.09 -21.40
CA LEU A 422 -6.89 13.48 -20.69
C LEU A 422 -5.67 14.41 -20.62
N ASP A 423 -5.64 15.47 -21.43
CA ASP A 423 -4.55 16.45 -21.46
C ASP A 423 -5.15 17.85 -21.63
N TYR A 424 -5.91 18.24 -20.62
CA TYR A 424 -6.57 19.53 -20.54
C TYR A 424 -5.52 20.65 -20.65
N TYR A 425 -5.80 21.64 -21.51
CA TYR A 425 -4.88 22.69 -21.94
C TYR A 425 -3.60 22.24 -22.67
N SER A 426 -3.50 20.97 -23.07
CA SER A 426 -2.31 20.38 -23.69
C SER A 426 -1.04 20.58 -22.85
N ILE A 427 -1.13 20.43 -21.52
CA ILE A 427 -0.02 20.65 -20.59
C ILE A 427 1.14 19.69 -20.89
N SER A 428 0.88 18.48 -21.40
CA SER A 428 1.93 17.53 -21.80
C SER A 428 2.98 18.14 -22.73
N LYS A 429 2.60 19.09 -23.61
CA LYS A 429 3.50 19.76 -24.57
C LYS A 429 4.53 20.67 -23.90
N TRP A 430 4.34 21.01 -22.63
CA TRP A 430 5.33 21.75 -21.85
C TRP A 430 6.60 20.92 -21.57
N GLY A 431 6.49 19.59 -21.62
CA GLY A 431 7.63 18.68 -21.44
C GLY A 431 8.11 18.53 -20.00
N MET A 432 7.39 19.09 -19.03
CA MET A 432 7.62 18.84 -17.61
C MET A 432 6.75 17.68 -17.11
N ILE A 433 7.17 17.04 -16.03
CA ILE A 433 6.52 15.86 -15.44
C ILE A 433 6.23 16.05 -13.95
N ASP A 434 5.53 15.11 -13.33
CA ASP A 434 5.00 15.20 -11.95
C ASP A 434 4.08 16.41 -11.76
N ILE A 435 3.09 16.56 -12.64
CA ILE A 435 2.18 17.70 -12.66
C ILE A 435 1.28 17.69 -11.42
N ASN A 436 1.36 18.74 -10.61
CA ASN A 436 0.49 18.96 -9.44
C ASN A 436 -0.24 20.31 -9.58
N PRO A 437 -1.47 20.32 -10.12
CA PRO A 437 -2.21 21.55 -10.41
C PRO A 437 -2.99 22.05 -9.19
N GLN A 438 -3.02 23.37 -9.01
CA GLN A 438 -3.89 24.09 -8.08
C GLN A 438 -4.40 25.37 -8.77
N ILE A 439 -5.63 25.78 -8.46
CA ILE A 439 -6.21 27.03 -8.96
C ILE A 439 -6.44 27.94 -7.77
N VAL A 440 -5.78 29.11 -7.76
CA VAL A 440 -5.76 30.03 -6.61
C VAL A 440 -5.40 31.45 -7.05
N ASP A 441 -5.91 32.48 -6.38
CA ASP A 441 -5.49 33.88 -6.60
C ASP A 441 -4.11 34.16 -5.99
N LEU A 442 -3.06 33.65 -6.63
CA LEU A 442 -1.67 33.77 -6.16
C LEU A 442 -1.19 35.23 -6.15
N THR A 443 -1.70 36.06 -7.06
CA THR A 443 -1.25 37.44 -7.24
C THR A 443 -2.05 38.46 -6.42
N GLY A 444 -3.12 38.03 -5.73
CA GLY A 444 -3.98 38.86 -4.89
C GLY A 444 -4.77 39.90 -5.68
N ASN A 445 -5.09 39.61 -6.95
CA ASN A 445 -5.76 40.54 -7.85
C ASN A 445 -7.28 40.26 -7.98
N GLY A 446 -7.78 39.24 -7.29
CA GLY A 446 -9.16 38.77 -7.32
C GLY A 446 -9.48 37.81 -8.47
N VAL A 447 -8.48 37.37 -9.24
CA VAL A 447 -8.61 36.41 -10.35
C VAL A 447 -7.76 35.20 -10.04
N GLU A 448 -8.38 34.02 -10.12
CA GLU A 448 -7.68 32.76 -9.88
C GLU A 448 -6.68 32.47 -11.02
N ASP A 449 -5.48 32.08 -10.64
CA ASP A 449 -4.40 31.64 -11.53
C ASP A 449 -4.28 30.11 -11.49
N LEU A 450 -3.78 29.51 -12.58
CA LEU A 450 -3.37 28.11 -12.57
C LEU A 450 -1.91 28.04 -12.09
N VAL A 451 -1.69 27.27 -11.04
CA VAL A 451 -0.36 27.03 -10.46
C VAL A 451 -0.05 25.56 -10.60
N ILE A 452 1.13 25.23 -11.12
CA ILE A 452 1.56 23.86 -11.31
C ILE A 452 2.94 23.68 -10.67
N SER A 453 3.03 22.78 -9.69
CA SER A 453 4.32 22.18 -9.32
C SER A 453 4.67 21.11 -10.34
N ALA A 454 5.92 21.13 -10.83
CA ALA A 454 6.41 20.17 -11.81
C ALA A 454 7.94 20.03 -11.73
N ARG A 455 8.47 18.97 -12.34
CA ARG A 455 9.92 18.77 -12.51
C ARG A 455 10.33 18.56 -13.95
N THR A 456 11.60 18.86 -14.24
CA THR A 456 12.20 18.50 -15.52
C THR A 456 12.49 16.99 -15.55
N PRO A 457 12.13 16.26 -16.63
CA PRO A 457 12.48 14.86 -16.79
C PRO A 457 13.98 14.61 -16.64
N ASN A 458 14.36 13.49 -16.01
CA ASN A 458 15.76 13.08 -15.85
C ASN A 458 16.70 14.18 -15.27
N SER A 459 16.19 15.01 -14.36
CA SER A 459 16.89 16.16 -13.79
C SER A 459 16.52 16.39 -12.33
N ASN A 460 17.42 17.04 -11.58
CA ASN A 460 17.19 17.46 -10.18
C ASN A 460 16.49 18.83 -10.07
N LYS A 461 15.86 19.31 -11.14
CA LYS A 461 15.17 20.61 -11.18
C LYS A 461 13.66 20.42 -11.04
N ALA A 462 13.08 21.02 -10.00
CA ALA A 462 11.64 21.10 -9.80
C ALA A 462 11.27 22.49 -9.27
N GLY A 463 10.01 22.87 -9.46
CA GLY A 463 9.53 24.17 -9.02
C GLY A 463 8.04 24.35 -9.22
N ILE A 464 7.54 25.47 -8.72
CA ILE A 464 6.17 25.91 -8.85
C ILE A 464 6.10 27.01 -9.90
N TYR A 465 5.21 26.83 -10.86
CA TYR A 465 5.07 27.65 -12.05
C TYR A 465 3.68 28.28 -12.09
N LEU A 466 3.65 29.59 -12.36
CA LEU A 466 2.45 30.38 -12.53
C LEU A 466 2.06 30.41 -14.02
N PHE A 467 0.82 30.03 -14.28
CA PHE A 467 0.10 30.16 -15.54
C PHE A 467 -0.98 31.23 -15.37
N SER A 468 -0.65 32.47 -15.71
CA SER A 468 -1.52 33.63 -15.43
C SER A 468 -2.87 33.51 -16.10
N ALA A 469 -3.90 33.97 -15.41
CA ALA A 469 -5.24 34.11 -15.98
C ALA A 469 -5.23 34.95 -17.27
N SER A 470 -5.93 34.46 -18.29
CA SER A 470 -6.14 35.10 -19.58
C SER A 470 -7.62 35.04 -19.95
N GLY A 471 -8.41 35.95 -19.36
CA GLY A 471 -9.86 35.97 -19.53
C GLY A 471 -10.53 34.86 -18.70
N VAL A 472 -11.14 33.88 -19.38
CA VAL A 472 -11.77 32.70 -18.75
C VAL A 472 -10.87 31.45 -18.82
N SER A 473 -9.59 31.62 -19.14
CA SER A 473 -8.60 30.56 -19.36
C SER A 473 -7.24 30.98 -18.79
N PHE A 474 -6.17 30.23 -19.10
CA PHE A 474 -4.81 30.47 -18.61
C PHE A 474 -3.81 30.57 -19.77
N ASP A 475 -2.77 31.40 -19.66
CA ASP A 475 -1.67 31.42 -20.64
C ASP A 475 -0.73 30.23 -20.39
N THR A 476 -0.87 29.18 -21.21
CA THR A 476 0.00 27.99 -21.17
C THR A 476 1.26 28.08 -22.01
N SER A 477 1.49 29.21 -22.69
CA SER A 477 2.69 29.39 -23.51
C SER A 477 3.88 29.98 -22.74
N ASN A 478 3.62 30.71 -21.65
CA ASN A 478 4.65 31.46 -20.92
C ASN A 478 4.58 31.26 -19.40
N PRO A 479 4.71 30.03 -18.89
CA PRO A 479 4.71 29.80 -17.44
C PRO A 479 5.91 30.49 -16.76
N THR A 480 5.67 31.07 -15.58
CA THR A 480 6.70 31.75 -14.79
C THR A 480 7.06 30.93 -13.55
N LEU A 481 8.30 30.44 -13.46
CA LEU A 481 8.84 29.82 -12.24
C LEU A 481 8.97 30.88 -11.13
N PHE A 482 8.40 30.62 -9.96
CA PHE A 482 8.48 31.53 -8.82
C PHE A 482 8.96 30.90 -7.51
N PHE A 483 8.96 29.57 -7.41
CA PHE A 483 9.45 28.86 -6.23
C PHE A 483 10.17 27.58 -6.64
N GLU A 484 11.42 27.39 -6.21
CA GLU A 484 12.21 26.19 -6.50
C GLU A 484 12.10 25.19 -5.35
N HIS A 485 12.01 23.90 -5.66
CA HIS A 485 12.05 22.80 -4.68
C HIS A 485 12.75 21.57 -5.28
N ARG A 486 12.90 20.48 -4.52
CA ARG A 486 13.48 19.24 -5.04
C ARG A 486 12.43 18.40 -5.75
N PRO A 487 12.82 17.56 -6.73
CA PRO A 487 11.94 16.56 -7.31
C PRO A 487 11.17 15.76 -6.24
N GLU A 488 9.93 15.41 -6.57
CA GLU A 488 9.00 14.60 -5.76
C GLU A 488 8.53 15.19 -4.42
N GLU A 489 8.97 16.39 -4.05
CA GLU A 489 8.42 17.12 -2.91
C GLU A 489 6.99 17.56 -3.21
N ASN A 490 6.11 17.52 -2.21
CA ASN A 490 4.71 17.88 -2.38
C ASN A 490 4.49 19.34 -1.98
N THR A 491 3.76 20.08 -2.81
CA THR A 491 3.44 21.48 -2.59
C THR A 491 1.94 21.66 -2.41
N TYR A 492 1.52 22.41 -1.41
CA TYR A 492 0.13 22.79 -1.20
C TYR A 492 0.04 24.29 -0.93
N LEU A 493 -0.82 24.99 -1.67
CA LEU A 493 -0.95 26.44 -1.63
C LEU A 493 -2.25 26.81 -0.91
N TYR A 494 -2.17 27.65 0.12
CA TYR A 494 -3.31 28.04 0.92
C TYR A 494 -3.00 29.31 1.73
N ASP A 495 -4.02 30.10 2.11
CA ASP A 495 -3.85 31.21 3.06
C ASP A 495 -3.79 30.66 4.51
N ILE A 496 -2.57 30.42 4.99
CA ILE A 496 -2.34 29.66 6.23
C ILE A 496 -2.56 30.54 7.46
N ASP A 497 -2.24 31.83 7.38
CA ASP A 497 -2.32 32.77 8.50
C ASP A 497 -3.46 33.79 8.40
N ASP A 498 -4.37 33.62 7.42
CA ASP A 498 -5.56 34.44 7.19
C ASP A 498 -5.22 35.92 6.90
N ASP A 499 -4.07 36.19 6.26
CA ASP A 499 -3.65 37.54 5.89
C ASP A 499 -4.10 37.97 4.47
N GLY A 500 -4.82 37.09 3.77
CA GLY A 500 -5.36 37.29 2.44
C GLY A 500 -4.36 36.99 1.32
N LYS A 501 -3.22 36.36 1.64
CA LYS A 501 -2.19 35.93 0.69
C LYS A 501 -2.07 34.41 0.69
N VAL A 502 -1.56 33.88 -0.42
CA VAL A 502 -1.44 32.44 -0.62
C VAL A 502 -0.03 32.02 -0.23
N ASP A 503 0.07 31.21 0.81
CA ASP A 503 1.31 30.64 1.30
C ASP A 503 1.59 29.25 0.71
N ILE A 504 2.76 28.68 1.03
CA ILE A 504 3.17 27.33 0.59
C ILE A 504 3.43 26.44 1.81
N LEU A 505 2.78 25.27 1.84
CA LEU A 505 3.26 24.10 2.57
C LEU A 505 4.09 23.22 1.63
N LEU A 506 5.34 22.97 2.00
CA LEU A 506 6.27 22.12 1.26
C LEU A 506 6.61 20.88 2.08
N GLY A 507 6.20 19.71 1.60
CA GLY A 507 6.59 18.44 2.17
C GLY A 507 7.83 17.87 1.53
N THR A 508 8.88 17.73 2.31
CA THR A 508 10.25 17.50 1.82
C THR A 508 10.60 16.02 1.71
N PHE A 509 11.68 15.71 0.99
CA PHE A 509 12.28 14.36 0.98
C PHE A 509 12.62 13.83 2.39
N GLY A 510 13.05 14.70 3.30
CA GLY A 510 13.49 14.35 4.66
C GLY A 510 12.34 13.99 5.60
N GLY A 511 11.10 14.29 5.21
CA GLY A 511 9.90 14.03 6.00
C GLY A 511 9.37 15.24 6.75
N GLU A 512 10.03 16.40 6.65
CA GLU A 512 9.57 17.67 7.20
C GLU A 512 8.37 18.23 6.41
N LEU A 513 7.48 18.94 7.11
CA LEU A 513 6.52 19.84 6.48
C LEU A 513 6.93 21.28 6.78
N GLN A 514 7.38 21.99 5.75
CA GLN A 514 7.84 23.38 5.86
C GLN A 514 6.70 24.34 5.50
N TYR A 515 6.64 25.48 6.17
CA TYR A 515 5.72 26.57 5.91
C TYR A 515 6.49 27.80 5.40
N TYR A 516 6.17 28.21 4.18
CA TYR A 516 6.71 29.42 3.56
C TYR A 516 5.61 30.47 3.43
N LYS A 517 5.83 31.61 4.07
CA LYS A 517 4.92 32.75 4.05
C LYS A 517 5.16 33.66 2.84
N GLN A 518 4.09 34.08 2.18
CA GLN A 518 4.11 35.06 1.11
C GLN A 518 4.29 36.49 1.67
N THR A 519 5.38 37.16 1.29
CA THR A 519 5.70 38.53 1.74
C THR A 519 5.46 39.58 0.66
N GLY A 520 5.66 39.23 -0.62
CA GLY A 520 5.37 40.02 -1.81
C GLY A 520 4.53 39.24 -2.84
N THR A 521 4.29 39.77 -4.04
CA THR A 521 3.38 39.13 -5.03
C THR A 521 3.81 37.72 -5.44
N LEU A 522 5.11 37.40 -5.40
CA LEU A 522 5.65 36.06 -5.66
C LEU A 522 6.88 35.77 -4.79
N ASP A 523 7.01 36.47 -3.65
CA ASP A 523 8.17 36.38 -2.77
C ASP A 523 7.82 35.58 -1.51
N PHE A 524 8.54 34.49 -1.26
CA PHE A 524 8.27 33.55 -0.17
C PHE A 524 9.46 33.45 0.79
N VAL A 525 9.18 33.40 2.09
CA VAL A 525 10.19 33.22 3.14
C VAL A 525 9.80 32.04 4.02
N LEU A 526 10.78 31.22 4.41
CA LEU A 526 10.55 30.12 5.35
C LEU A 526 10.20 30.70 6.73
N GLU A 527 8.99 30.43 7.21
CA GLU A 527 8.50 30.89 8.51
C GLU A 527 8.64 29.78 9.56
N ASP A 528 8.31 28.53 9.21
CA ASP A 528 8.45 27.37 10.08
C ASP A 528 9.00 26.17 9.31
N ASN A 529 10.06 25.54 9.82
CA ASN A 529 10.67 24.36 9.21
C ASN A 529 9.96 23.05 9.59
N GLU A 530 9.20 23.04 10.68
CA GLU A 530 8.58 21.86 11.27
C GLU A 530 7.11 22.14 11.56
N PHE A 531 6.37 22.61 10.55
CA PHE A 531 4.99 23.02 10.69
C PHE A 531 4.16 21.92 11.38
N LYS A 532 3.50 22.29 12.47
CA LYS A 532 2.74 21.36 13.36
C LYS A 532 3.57 20.24 13.98
N GLY A 533 4.86 20.46 14.19
CA GLY A 533 5.80 19.50 14.78
C GLY A 533 6.17 18.36 13.83
N ILE A 534 5.93 18.53 12.53
CA ILE A 534 6.25 17.55 11.49
C ILE A 534 7.70 17.78 11.06
N ASN A 535 8.62 17.23 11.85
CA ASN A 535 10.07 17.34 11.70
C ASN A 535 10.70 16.36 10.70
N ASP A 536 12.01 16.14 10.74
CA ASP A 536 12.68 15.19 9.86
C ASP A 536 12.39 13.75 10.31
N ASN A 537 11.94 12.91 9.38
CA ASN A 537 11.73 11.49 9.64
C ASN A 537 11.86 10.69 8.33
N LEU A 538 12.95 9.93 8.22
CA LEU A 538 13.27 9.12 7.05
C LEU A 538 12.28 7.95 6.81
N LEU A 539 11.40 7.65 7.76
CA LEU A 539 10.30 6.70 7.59
C LEU A 539 9.00 7.39 7.13
N ARG A 540 8.91 8.73 7.29
CA ARG A 540 7.76 9.54 6.86
C ARG A 540 7.89 9.90 5.38
N LYS A 541 8.94 10.63 4.99
CA LYS A 541 9.25 11.17 3.64
C LYS A 541 8.08 11.76 2.84
N TYR A 542 8.33 12.90 2.19
CA TYR A 542 7.39 13.54 1.25
C TYR A 542 5.97 13.74 1.82
N PRO A 543 5.81 14.37 3.00
CA PRO A 543 4.47 14.60 3.51
C PRO A 543 3.65 15.41 2.49
N SER A 544 2.35 15.15 2.38
CA SER A 544 1.45 15.96 1.55
C SER A 544 0.36 16.53 2.42
N ALA A 545 0.18 17.84 2.37
CA ALA A 545 -0.84 18.55 3.12
C ALA A 545 -2.12 18.74 2.29
N PHE A 546 -3.26 18.75 2.96
CA PHE A 546 -4.54 19.19 2.42
C PHE A 546 -5.37 19.80 3.55
N ILE A 547 -5.94 20.99 3.32
CA ILE A 547 -6.67 21.75 4.34
C ILE A 547 -8.15 21.87 3.93
N THR A 548 -9.04 21.46 4.82
CA THR A 548 -10.49 21.67 4.70
C THR A 548 -11.15 21.46 6.05
N ASP A 549 -12.40 21.91 6.20
CA ASP A 549 -13.26 21.56 7.34
C ASP A 549 -13.91 20.18 7.06
N PHE A 550 -13.37 19.09 7.62
CA PHE A 550 -13.89 17.74 7.36
C PHE A 550 -15.12 17.40 8.19
N ASP A 551 -15.22 17.95 9.40
CA ASP A 551 -16.32 17.66 10.34
C ASP A 551 -17.46 18.69 10.29
N LYS A 552 -17.27 19.75 9.50
CA LYS A 552 -18.24 20.83 9.24
C LYS A 552 -18.57 21.62 10.48
N ASP A 553 -17.62 21.76 11.40
CA ASP A 553 -17.79 22.54 12.62
C ASP A 553 -17.47 24.03 12.46
N GLY A 554 -16.99 24.43 11.28
CA GLY A 554 -16.64 25.80 10.93
C GLY A 554 -15.17 26.14 11.18
N THR A 555 -14.36 25.17 11.63
CA THR A 555 -12.92 25.30 11.75
C THR A 555 -12.22 24.39 10.74
N LEU A 556 -11.01 24.80 10.31
CA LEU A 556 -10.28 24.03 9.32
C LEU A 556 -9.46 22.93 10.00
N ASP A 557 -9.40 21.79 9.34
CA ASP A 557 -8.54 20.67 9.67
C ASP A 557 -7.38 20.58 8.67
N LEU A 558 -6.27 19.99 9.09
CA LEU A 558 -5.13 19.65 8.24
C LEU A 558 -5.00 18.13 8.13
N LEU A 559 -5.20 17.60 6.93
CA LEU A 559 -4.85 16.23 6.56
C LEU A 559 -3.41 16.20 6.09
N VAL A 560 -2.63 15.27 6.62
CA VAL A 560 -1.27 14.96 6.14
C VAL A 560 -1.17 13.49 5.78
N TRP A 561 -0.73 13.25 4.55
CA TRP A 561 -0.25 11.95 4.08
C TRP A 561 1.26 11.87 4.17
N ASP A 562 1.80 10.66 4.16
CA ASP A 562 3.21 10.42 3.97
C ASP A 562 3.46 9.07 3.28
N ASP A 563 4.72 8.64 3.21
CA ASP A 563 5.15 7.40 2.56
C ASP A 563 4.64 6.12 3.25
N SER A 564 4.01 6.21 4.43
CA SER A 564 3.28 5.09 5.06
C SER A 564 1.89 4.89 4.45
N GLY A 565 1.34 5.92 3.80
CA GLY A 565 0.02 5.90 3.18
C GLY A 565 -1.17 5.92 4.11
N THR A 566 -0.94 6.26 5.38
CA THR A 566 -1.99 6.35 6.40
C THR A 566 -2.31 7.81 6.69
N PRO A 567 -3.60 8.21 6.75
CA PRO A 567 -3.98 9.60 6.94
C PRO A 567 -3.81 10.01 8.40
N ARG A 568 -3.22 11.19 8.60
CA ARG A 568 -3.12 11.86 9.90
C ARG A 568 -3.83 13.19 9.84
N VAL A 569 -4.60 13.52 10.88
CA VAL A 569 -5.41 14.72 10.89
C VAL A 569 -5.06 15.58 12.12
N TRP A 570 -4.81 16.86 11.89
CA TRP A 570 -4.80 17.89 12.93
C TRP A 570 -6.12 18.62 12.84
N ARG A 571 -7.00 18.37 13.80
CA ARG A 571 -8.28 19.06 13.87
C ARG A 571 -8.11 20.45 14.41
N ASP A 572 -8.92 21.37 13.90
CA ASP A 572 -8.88 22.78 14.25
C ASP A 572 -7.45 23.32 14.12
N PHE A 573 -6.76 23.01 13.01
CA PHE A 573 -5.30 23.13 12.96
C PHE A 573 -4.82 24.57 13.17
N LYS A 574 -5.63 25.60 12.93
CA LYS A 574 -5.25 27.00 13.20
C LYS A 574 -5.30 27.37 14.69
N ASN A 575 -5.97 26.58 15.53
CA ASN A 575 -6.17 26.88 16.96
C ASN A 575 -5.03 26.32 17.84
N ASP A 576 -4.75 27.02 18.95
CA ASP A 576 -3.77 26.57 19.97
C ASP A 576 -4.12 25.21 20.60
N ASN A 577 -5.40 24.84 20.60
CA ASN A 577 -5.91 23.58 21.14
C ASN A 577 -6.11 22.49 20.08
N SER A 578 -5.44 22.60 18.91
CA SER A 578 -5.56 21.61 17.83
C SER A 578 -5.35 20.18 18.33
N THR A 579 -6.18 19.24 17.88
CA THR A 579 -6.08 17.83 18.30
C THR A 579 -5.49 16.97 17.20
N TYR A 580 -4.57 16.07 17.55
CA TYR A 580 -3.89 15.18 16.60
C TYR A 580 -4.52 13.78 16.59
N GLN A 581 -4.91 13.33 15.41
CA GLN A 581 -5.44 12.00 15.13
C GLN A 581 -4.45 11.23 14.27
N SER A 582 -3.83 10.18 14.83
CA SER A 582 -2.78 9.40 14.17
C SER A 582 -3.29 8.36 13.17
N LYS A 583 -4.59 8.05 13.17
CA LYS A 583 -5.25 7.13 12.25
C LYS A 583 -6.64 7.65 11.92
N ALA A 584 -6.95 7.83 10.63
CA ALA A 584 -8.26 8.31 10.20
C ALA A 584 -9.01 7.36 9.25
N PHE A 585 -8.42 6.25 8.79
CA PHE A 585 -9.24 5.22 8.14
C PHE A 585 -10.14 4.52 9.15
N TYR A 586 -11.40 4.33 8.78
CA TYR A 586 -12.40 3.70 9.63
C TYR A 586 -13.05 2.50 8.92
N ASN A 587 -13.05 1.35 9.59
CA ASN A 587 -13.71 0.14 9.14
C ASN A 587 -15.09 0.03 9.83
N LYS A 588 -16.15 0.08 9.03
CA LYS A 588 -17.54 0.01 9.50
C LYS A 588 -17.94 -1.35 10.06
N GLU A 589 -17.31 -2.43 9.62
CA GLU A 589 -17.62 -3.80 10.06
C GLU A 589 -17.05 -4.07 11.45
N SER A 590 -15.81 -3.63 11.69
CA SER A 590 -15.15 -3.78 13.00
C SER A 590 -15.43 -2.63 13.96
N ASP A 591 -16.01 -1.52 13.49
CA ASP A 591 -16.22 -0.28 14.26
C ASP A 591 -14.90 0.26 14.85
N MET A 592 -13.86 0.33 14.02
CA MET A 592 -12.50 0.69 14.46
C MET A 592 -11.75 1.54 13.44
N PHE A 593 -10.88 2.40 13.96
CA PHE A 593 -9.84 3.03 13.15
C PHE A 593 -8.73 2.04 12.84
N THR A 594 -8.30 1.97 11.58
CA THR A 594 -7.39 0.92 11.09
C THR A 594 -6.07 1.49 10.57
N ASP A 595 -5.07 0.61 10.43
CA ASP A 595 -3.77 0.92 9.80
C ASP A 595 -3.79 0.67 8.29
N ARG A 596 -4.97 0.83 7.65
CA ARG A 596 -5.08 0.75 6.19
C ARG A 596 -4.13 1.76 5.54
N THR A 597 -3.66 1.40 4.36
CA THR A 597 -2.81 2.26 3.52
C THR A 597 -3.40 2.40 2.11
N TYR A 598 -3.29 3.60 1.55
CA TYR A 598 -3.51 3.86 0.12
C TYR A 598 -2.19 3.83 -0.68
N GLY A 599 -1.09 3.36 -0.09
CA GLY A 599 0.22 3.28 -0.74
C GLY A 599 1.08 4.50 -0.40
N ASN A 600 1.71 5.13 -1.38
CA ASN A 600 2.62 6.26 -1.16
C ASN A 600 2.35 7.42 -2.13
N LYS A 601 3.03 8.55 -1.87
CA LYS A 601 3.01 9.78 -2.68
C LYS A 601 1.59 10.37 -2.88
N LEU A 602 0.76 10.21 -1.85
CA LEU A 602 -0.65 10.56 -1.87
C LEU A 602 -0.88 12.07 -1.91
N SER A 603 -1.97 12.47 -2.55
CA SER A 603 -2.51 13.84 -2.49
C SER A 603 -4.02 13.78 -2.54
N SER A 604 -4.71 14.68 -1.85
CA SER A 604 -6.16 14.64 -1.75
C SER A 604 -6.83 15.93 -2.16
N THR A 605 -8.08 15.79 -2.57
CA THR A 605 -9.07 16.86 -2.63
C THR A 605 -10.39 16.35 -2.05
N VAL A 606 -11.34 17.26 -1.81
CA VAL A 606 -12.70 16.92 -1.41
C VAL A 606 -13.68 17.38 -2.48
N VAL A 607 -14.67 16.53 -2.76
CA VAL A 607 -15.86 16.88 -3.53
C VAL A 607 -17.07 16.46 -2.70
N ASN A 608 -17.81 17.44 -2.19
CA ASN A 608 -18.92 17.24 -1.25
C ASN A 608 -18.47 16.45 0.00
N ASP A 609 -19.06 15.27 0.26
CA ASP A 609 -18.74 14.41 1.42
C ASP A 609 -17.70 13.32 1.09
N PHE A 610 -16.99 13.47 -0.03
CA PHE A 610 -16.05 12.48 -0.52
C PHE A 610 -14.62 13.02 -0.55
N LEU A 611 -13.73 12.28 0.10
CA LEU A 611 -12.29 12.44 -0.05
C LEU A 611 -11.85 11.67 -1.31
N ILE A 612 -11.25 12.37 -2.27
CA ILE A 612 -10.64 11.79 -3.46
C ILE A 612 -9.12 11.90 -3.29
N THR A 613 -8.42 10.77 -3.39
CA THR A 613 -6.98 10.71 -3.14
C THR A 613 -6.25 10.09 -4.31
N GLY A 614 -5.31 10.81 -4.91
CA GLY A 614 -4.38 10.27 -5.90
C GLY A 614 -3.17 9.62 -5.25
N SER A 615 -2.42 8.82 -6.01
CA SER A 615 -1.34 7.96 -5.52
C SER A 615 -0.18 7.86 -6.52
N GLU A 616 0.95 7.27 -6.08
CA GLU A 616 2.04 6.89 -6.99
C GLU A 616 1.56 6.00 -8.14
N GLY A 617 0.55 5.17 -7.91
CA GLY A 617 -0.07 4.27 -8.90
C GLY A 617 -0.82 4.97 -10.03
N GLY A 618 -0.92 6.31 -10.02
CA GLY A 618 -1.53 7.08 -11.11
C GLY A 618 -3.06 7.02 -11.18
N GLY A 619 -3.72 6.23 -10.33
CA GLY A 619 -5.17 6.20 -10.21
C GLY A 619 -5.70 6.95 -8.99
N LEU A 620 -7.01 6.90 -8.77
CA LEU A 620 -7.66 7.60 -7.66
C LEU A 620 -8.33 6.63 -6.70
N TYR A 621 -8.27 6.92 -5.41
CA TYR A 621 -9.08 6.31 -4.37
C TYR A 621 -10.21 7.23 -3.94
N LEU A 622 -11.29 6.64 -3.45
CA LEU A 622 -12.45 7.35 -2.93
C LEU A 622 -12.75 6.90 -1.50
N ALA A 623 -13.07 7.84 -0.63
CA ALA A 623 -13.60 7.56 0.70
C ALA A 623 -14.76 8.49 1.04
N THR A 624 -15.76 8.00 1.78
CA THR A 624 -16.75 8.87 2.41
C THR A 624 -16.17 9.41 3.71
N ILE A 625 -16.41 10.70 3.98
CA ILE A 625 -16.02 11.37 5.22
C ILE A 625 -17.16 11.23 6.24
N GLY A 626 -16.83 10.86 7.48
CA GLY A 626 -17.80 10.73 8.57
C GLY A 626 -17.17 10.98 9.93
N ILE A 627 -18.02 11.14 10.95
CA ILE A 627 -17.59 11.35 12.33
C ILE A 627 -17.90 10.11 13.15
N HIS A 628 -16.86 9.56 13.76
CA HIS A 628 -16.91 8.28 14.47
C HIS A 628 -16.33 8.42 15.87
N GLU A 629 -16.89 7.67 16.81
CA GLU A 629 -16.33 7.64 18.17
C GLU A 629 -14.99 6.91 18.16
N ALA A 630 -14.00 7.45 18.88
CA ALA A 630 -12.80 6.67 19.16
C ALA A 630 -13.23 5.40 19.93
N PRO A 631 -12.78 4.19 19.52
CA PRO A 631 -13.14 2.98 20.23
C PRO A 631 -12.73 3.09 21.71
N THR A 632 -13.71 3.03 22.61
CA THR A 632 -13.47 3.01 24.06
C THR A 632 -12.89 1.68 24.53
N THR A 633 -12.88 0.69 23.65
CA THR A 633 -12.29 -0.62 23.81
C THR A 633 -10.89 -0.62 23.20
N ILE A 634 -9.88 -0.71 24.06
CA ILE A 634 -8.55 -1.12 23.61
C ILE A 634 -8.64 -2.63 23.38
N GLU A 635 -8.39 -3.10 22.15
CA GLU A 635 -8.18 -4.53 21.90
C GLU A 635 -7.12 -5.04 22.89
N ASP A 636 -7.42 -6.13 23.58
CA ASP A 636 -6.48 -6.90 24.40
C ASP A 636 -5.48 -7.63 23.45
N ASN A 637 -4.85 -6.94 22.51
CA ASN A 637 -3.85 -7.48 21.59
C ASN A 637 -2.45 -7.39 22.20
N ILE A 638 -2.28 -8.04 23.35
CA ILE A 638 -0.98 -8.58 23.77
C ILE A 638 -1.20 -10.08 23.93
N THR A 639 -0.59 -10.84 23.02
CA THR A 639 -0.47 -12.30 23.02
C THR A 639 -0.48 -12.86 24.44
N SER A 640 -1.60 -13.48 24.83
CA SER A 640 -1.71 -14.18 26.09
C SER A 640 -0.86 -15.44 26.02
N SER A 641 0.28 -15.42 26.71
CA SER A 641 0.67 -16.61 27.45
C SER A 641 -0.53 -16.99 28.35
N ASN A 642 -0.97 -18.26 28.28
CA ASN A 642 -2.16 -18.88 28.90
C ASN A 642 -2.36 -18.63 30.43
N LEU A 643 -2.54 -17.39 30.87
CA LEU A 643 -2.94 -17.03 32.23
C LEU A 643 -4.40 -16.57 32.22
N ASP A 644 -5.31 -17.41 32.71
CA ASP A 644 -6.73 -17.06 32.88
C ASP A 644 -6.87 -16.09 34.07
N ILE A 645 -6.86 -14.79 33.76
CA ILE A 645 -6.96 -13.69 34.72
C ILE A 645 -8.16 -12.82 34.34
N LYS A 646 -9.05 -12.53 35.31
CA LYS A 646 -10.19 -11.63 35.14
C LYS A 646 -10.07 -10.41 36.05
N VAL A 647 -10.42 -9.23 35.55
CA VAL A 647 -10.42 -7.96 36.31
C VAL A 647 -11.81 -7.33 36.22
N TYR A 648 -12.51 -7.19 37.34
CA TYR A 648 -13.89 -6.72 37.37
C TYR A 648 -14.34 -6.11 38.71
N PRO A 649 -15.29 -5.16 38.74
CA PRO A 649 -15.82 -4.46 37.58
C PRO A 649 -14.76 -3.53 36.95
N ASN A 650 -14.79 -3.43 35.63
CA ASN A 650 -14.00 -2.47 34.87
C ASN A 650 -14.93 -1.84 33.83
N PRO A 651 -15.33 -0.56 33.96
CA PRO A 651 -14.79 0.45 34.87
C PRO A 651 -15.16 0.26 36.35
N THR A 652 -14.41 0.89 37.26
CA THR A 652 -14.66 0.90 38.72
C THR A 652 -14.79 2.31 39.29
N PHE A 653 -15.60 2.47 40.35
CA PHE A 653 -15.77 3.72 41.10
C PHE A 653 -15.08 3.73 42.48
N SER A 654 -14.81 2.57 43.07
CA SER A 654 -14.29 2.49 44.44
C SER A 654 -13.40 1.28 44.72
N ASP A 655 -13.64 0.17 44.02
CA ASP A 655 -12.84 -1.03 44.10
C ASP A 655 -13.04 -1.95 42.89
N PHE A 656 -12.03 -2.75 42.58
CA PHE A 656 -12.13 -3.83 41.59
C PHE A 656 -11.48 -5.10 42.14
N THR A 657 -11.82 -6.23 41.53
CA THR A 657 -11.32 -7.55 41.88
C THR A 657 -10.49 -8.10 40.74
N ILE A 658 -9.33 -8.64 41.08
CA ILE A 658 -8.48 -9.43 40.19
C ILE A 658 -8.65 -10.90 40.58
N ALA A 659 -9.19 -11.72 39.67
CA ALA A 659 -9.30 -13.16 39.83
C ALA A 659 -8.23 -13.87 39.02
N ASN A 660 -7.35 -14.60 39.72
CA ASN A 660 -6.38 -15.50 39.11
C ASN A 660 -7.00 -16.91 39.03
N ASN A 661 -7.56 -17.27 37.87
CA ASN A 661 -8.09 -18.62 37.62
C ASN A 661 -7.03 -19.56 37.04
N SER A 662 -5.79 -19.08 36.89
CA SER A 662 -4.67 -19.90 36.44
C SER A 662 -4.15 -20.81 37.56
N LYS A 663 -3.35 -21.82 37.18
CA LYS A 663 -2.68 -22.73 38.11
C LYS A 663 -1.34 -22.18 38.66
N SER A 664 -0.96 -20.96 38.26
CA SER A 664 0.33 -20.35 38.61
C SER A 664 0.17 -19.30 39.72
N THR A 665 1.25 -19.12 40.50
CA THR A 665 1.37 -17.97 41.41
C THR A 665 1.86 -16.78 40.60
N LEU A 666 1.20 -15.63 40.74
CA LEU A 666 1.47 -14.43 39.95
C LEU A 666 1.93 -13.28 40.85
N GLN A 667 2.95 -12.56 40.44
CA GLN A 667 3.26 -11.23 40.96
C GLN A 667 2.46 -10.19 40.16
N VAL A 668 1.82 -9.26 40.86
CA VAL A 668 0.95 -8.24 40.29
C VAL A 668 1.52 -6.85 40.59
N ASN A 669 1.86 -6.10 39.56
CA ASN A 669 2.25 -4.69 39.65
C ASN A 669 1.19 -3.83 38.99
N ILE A 670 0.63 -2.87 39.72
CA ILE A 670 -0.32 -1.89 39.20
C ILE A 670 0.40 -0.57 39.02
N LEU A 671 0.43 -0.07 37.81
CA LEU A 671 1.10 1.16 37.40
C LEU A 671 0.07 2.22 37.01
N SER A 672 0.39 3.50 37.24
CA SER A 672 -0.32 4.59 36.57
C SER A 672 0.04 4.62 35.07
N ILE A 673 -0.71 5.39 34.28
CA ILE A 673 -0.42 5.56 32.85
C ILE A 673 0.97 6.17 32.59
N ASN A 674 1.54 6.92 33.54
CA ASN A 674 2.89 7.48 33.46
C ASN A 674 3.98 6.50 33.94
N GLY A 675 3.63 5.24 34.23
CA GLY A 675 4.57 4.20 34.64
C GLY A 675 4.91 4.16 36.14
N ASN A 676 4.25 4.97 36.97
CA ASN A 676 4.51 4.96 38.42
C ASN A 676 3.85 3.75 39.08
N LEU A 677 4.59 3.01 39.92
CA LEU A 677 4.04 1.88 40.68
C LEU A 677 3.08 2.37 41.78
N ILE A 678 1.84 1.89 41.70
CA ILE A 678 0.73 2.21 42.61
C ILE A 678 0.55 1.12 43.65
N LEU A 679 0.63 -0.14 43.23
CA LEU A 679 0.42 -1.29 44.09
C LEU A 679 1.22 -2.48 43.58
N GLU A 680 1.87 -3.21 44.47
CA GLU A 680 2.53 -4.48 44.20
C GLU A 680 1.97 -5.55 45.14
N ASN A 681 1.66 -6.74 44.60
CA ASN A 681 1.10 -7.84 45.36
C ASN A 681 1.41 -9.20 44.73
N SER A 682 1.03 -10.29 45.40
CA SER A 682 1.09 -11.65 44.87
C SER A 682 -0.27 -12.33 44.93
N LEU A 683 -0.63 -13.04 43.86
CA LEU A 683 -1.85 -13.85 43.73
C LEU A 683 -1.49 -15.34 43.70
N THR A 684 -2.03 -16.12 44.63
CA THR A 684 -1.93 -17.59 44.57
C THR A 684 -2.86 -18.14 43.48
N PRO A 685 -2.67 -19.39 43.03
CA PRO A 685 -3.59 -20.05 42.08
C PRO A 685 -5.03 -20.05 42.58
N ASN A 686 -6.01 -19.86 41.68
CA ASN A 686 -7.45 -19.86 41.97
C ASN A 686 -7.86 -18.90 43.11
N SER A 687 -7.28 -17.69 43.15
CA SER A 687 -7.53 -16.71 44.21
C SER A 687 -7.97 -15.36 43.66
N ASN A 688 -8.60 -14.56 44.52
CA ASN A 688 -9.07 -13.22 44.20
C ASN A 688 -8.39 -12.17 45.08
N LEU A 689 -7.95 -11.06 44.48
CA LEU A 689 -7.48 -9.86 45.17
C LEU A 689 -8.46 -8.72 44.94
N LYS A 690 -9.03 -8.18 46.02
CA LYS A 690 -9.84 -6.97 45.96
C LYS A 690 -8.95 -5.73 46.20
N VAL A 691 -8.99 -4.78 45.27
CA VAL A 691 -8.18 -3.55 45.29
C VAL A 691 -9.10 -2.35 45.42
N SER A 692 -8.87 -1.50 46.43
CA SER A 692 -9.61 -0.24 46.59
C SER A 692 -8.94 0.89 45.81
N THR A 693 -9.73 1.65 45.07
CA THR A 693 -9.31 2.77 44.23
C THR A 693 -9.76 4.13 44.77
N GLN A 694 -10.33 4.19 45.99
CA GLN A 694 -10.87 5.42 46.57
C GLN A 694 -9.86 6.57 46.72
N LYS A 695 -8.56 6.26 46.74
CA LYS A 695 -7.46 7.24 46.83
C LYS A 695 -6.73 7.46 45.51
N TRP A 696 -7.17 6.80 44.45
CA TRP A 696 -6.52 6.87 43.14
C TRP A 696 -7.09 8.04 42.36
N VAL A 697 -6.27 8.68 41.53
CA VAL A 697 -6.75 9.70 40.59
C VAL A 697 -7.57 9.00 39.50
N LYS A 698 -8.66 9.62 39.05
CA LYS A 698 -9.46 9.10 37.95
C LYS A 698 -8.59 8.95 36.70
N GLY A 699 -8.70 7.82 36.01
CA GLY A 699 -7.84 7.51 34.87
C GLY A 699 -7.60 6.02 34.67
N ILE A 700 -6.72 5.70 33.73
CA ILE A 700 -6.36 4.33 33.34
C ILE A 700 -5.13 3.87 34.13
N TYR A 701 -5.19 2.65 34.64
CA TYR A 701 -4.10 1.97 35.33
C TYR A 701 -3.75 0.66 34.63
N ILE A 702 -2.46 0.32 34.59
CA ILE A 702 -1.93 -0.89 33.94
C ILE A 702 -1.62 -1.92 35.03
N LEU A 703 -2.16 -3.13 34.91
CA LEU A 703 -1.88 -4.26 35.79
C LEU A 703 -0.95 -5.21 35.05
N GLN A 704 0.27 -5.38 35.54
CA GLN A 704 1.25 -6.32 35.05
C GLN A 704 1.27 -7.58 35.93
N PHE A 705 1.19 -8.75 35.29
CA PHE A 705 1.18 -10.07 35.90
C PHE A 705 2.40 -10.85 35.46
N THR A 706 3.25 -11.25 36.39
CA THR A 706 4.43 -12.08 36.10
C THR A 706 4.26 -13.43 36.80
N ASP A 707 4.33 -14.54 36.06
CA ASP A 707 4.38 -15.86 36.68
C ASP A 707 5.72 -16.00 37.43
N VAL A 708 5.66 -16.40 38.70
CA VAL A 708 6.86 -16.46 39.56
C VAL A 708 7.82 -17.58 39.12
N TYR A 709 7.34 -18.57 38.37
CA TYR A 709 8.12 -19.74 37.92
C TYR A 709 8.41 -19.74 36.43
N LYS A 710 7.69 -18.94 35.65
CA LYS A 710 7.84 -18.81 34.21
C LYS A 710 8.00 -17.33 33.92
N SER A 711 9.03 -16.90 33.20
CA SER A 711 9.26 -15.49 32.87
C SER A 711 8.24 -14.89 31.89
N THR A 712 6.97 -15.31 31.98
CA THR A 712 5.83 -14.85 31.19
C THR A 712 5.19 -13.65 31.88
N LEU A 713 5.08 -12.56 31.13
CA LEU A 713 4.42 -11.31 31.51
C LEU A 713 3.08 -11.20 30.79
N THR A 714 2.00 -10.90 31.51
CA THR A 714 0.68 -10.60 30.96
C THR A 714 0.20 -9.27 31.52
N THR A 715 -0.51 -8.45 30.74
CA THR A 715 -1.02 -7.16 31.23
C THR A 715 -2.52 -7.03 31.07
N LYS A 716 -3.20 -6.40 32.03
CA LYS A 716 -4.59 -5.93 31.94
C LYS A 716 -4.66 -4.45 32.26
N LYS A 717 -5.80 -3.81 31.98
CA LYS A 717 -6.04 -2.39 32.28
C LYS A 717 -7.29 -2.24 33.14
N VAL A 718 -7.34 -1.22 33.99
CA VAL A 718 -8.54 -0.85 34.75
C VAL A 718 -8.79 0.66 34.66
N LEU A 719 -10.04 1.04 34.41
CA LEU A 719 -10.49 2.43 34.39
C LEU A 719 -11.12 2.80 35.74
N VAL A 720 -10.54 3.79 36.43
CA VAL A 720 -11.08 4.37 37.67
C VAL A 720 -11.85 5.64 37.32
N LYS A 721 -13.15 5.67 37.64
CA LYS A 721 -14.10 6.75 37.31
C LYS A 721 -14.37 7.75 38.43
#